data_AF-W5K901-F1
#
_entry.id   AF-W5K901-F1
#
_cell.length_a   1.000
_cell.length_b   1.000
_cell.length_c   1.000
_cell.angle_alpha   90.00
_cell.angle_beta   90.00
_cell.angle_gamma   90.00
#
_symmetry.space_group_name_H-M   'P 1'
#
loop_
_entity.id
_entity.type
_entity.pdbx_description
1 polymer ?
#
loop_
_entity_poly.entity_id
_entity_poly.type
_entity_poly.pdbx_seq_one_letter_code
_entity_poly.pdbx_strand_id
1 'polypeptide(L)'
;MDTNMRKFTVRRWFSVYLRKKSRSKSSSLCKLEDDSILKEIDISNHVKEGFEKADPSQFELLKVLGQGSYGKVFLVRKIKGSDTGQLYAMKVLKKATLKVRDRVRSKMERDILAEVNHPFIVKLHYAFQTEGKLYLILDFLRGGDLFTRLSKEVMFTEEDVKFYLAELALALDHLHSLGIIYRDLKPENILLDEDGHIKITDFGLSKEAIDHDKRAYSFCGTIEYMAPEVVNRRGHTQSADWWSFGVLMFEMLTGSLPFQGKDRKETMALILKAKLGMPQFLSSEVQSLLRALFKRNPSNRLGAGPDGVEEIKRHHFFATIDWNKLYRKEIKPPFKPAVGRPEDTFHFDPEFTSRTPTDSPGVPPSANAHQLFRGFSFVATNLRPEQSITDTRQNSVNPIVQQLHGNNIHFTDGYEIKEDIGVGSYSVCKRCIHRITSVEYAVKIIEKSKKDPSEEIEILLRYGQHPNIITLKDVYDDGKFVYLVMELMRGGELLDRILRQKGFSEREASAVLCTITKTVEYLHSQGVVHRDLKPSNILYVDETGDPESIRICDFGFAKQLRAENGLLMTPCYTANFVAPEVLKKQGYDAACDIWSLGILLYTMLAGFTPFANGPDDTPEEILARIGSGKYILSGGNWDTVSDAAKDIVTKMLHVDPHQRLTAPLVLRHPWIVNRDELSQSHLVRQDVQLVKGAMAATYSALNRTPQAPKLEPVLASGLAQRRGMKRLTSTCL
;
A
#
# COMPACT_ATOMS: atom_id res chain seq x y z
N MET A 1 13.88 -7.00 -57.14
CA MET A 1 14.15 -8.29 -56.48
C MET A 1 13.70 -8.14 -55.03
N ASP A 2 12.44 -8.47 -54.76
CA ASP A 2 11.78 -8.29 -53.45
C ASP A 2 11.94 -9.53 -52.58
N THR A 3 12.67 -9.41 -51.47
CA THR A 3 12.75 -10.41 -50.41
C THR A 3 11.66 -10.16 -49.37
N ASN A 4 10.48 -10.71 -49.63
CA ASN A 4 9.32 -10.65 -48.75
C ASN A 4 9.38 -11.81 -47.72
N MET A 5 10.10 -11.62 -46.62
CA MET A 5 10.22 -12.60 -45.53
C MET A 5 8.94 -12.59 -44.67
N ARG A 6 7.98 -13.45 -45.03
CA ARG A 6 6.69 -13.59 -44.32
C ARG A 6 6.92 -14.08 -42.88
N LYS A 7 6.65 -13.21 -41.90
CA LYS A 7 6.53 -13.58 -40.48
C LYS A 7 5.47 -14.67 -40.31
N PHE A 8 5.87 -15.82 -39.77
CA PHE A 8 4.96 -16.88 -39.34
C PHE A 8 4.30 -16.49 -38.02
N THR A 9 3.02 -16.11 -38.06
CA THR A 9 2.18 -15.89 -36.86
C THR A 9 1.32 -17.13 -36.57
N VAL A 10 1.06 -17.38 -35.28
CA VAL A 10 0.28 -18.51 -34.74
C VAL A 10 -1.10 -18.65 -35.41
N ARG A 11 -1.69 -17.53 -35.87
CA ARG A 11 -2.93 -17.49 -36.68
C ARG A 11 -2.89 -18.40 -37.91
N ARG A 12 -1.73 -18.52 -38.59
CA ARG A 12 -1.61 -19.33 -39.81
C ARG A 12 -1.43 -20.82 -39.51
N TRP A 13 -0.84 -21.16 -38.37
CA TRP A 13 -0.64 -22.54 -37.92
C TRP A 13 -1.98 -23.19 -37.49
N PHE A 14 -2.83 -22.45 -36.76
CA PHE A 14 -4.16 -22.94 -36.36
C PHE A 14 -5.13 -23.13 -37.54
N SER A 15 -5.06 -22.27 -38.57
CA SER A 15 -5.86 -22.43 -39.78
C SER A 15 -5.52 -23.72 -40.55
N VAL A 16 -4.23 -24.11 -40.55
CA VAL A 16 -3.77 -25.38 -41.13
C VAL A 16 -4.19 -26.58 -40.26
N TYR A 17 -4.12 -26.46 -38.93
CA TYR A 17 -4.50 -27.53 -38.01
C TYR A 17 -6.03 -27.83 -38.04
N LEU A 18 -6.87 -26.80 -38.15
CA LEU A 18 -8.33 -26.95 -38.22
C LEU A 18 -8.82 -27.43 -39.59
N ARG A 19 -8.13 -27.10 -40.70
CA ARG A 19 -8.42 -27.67 -42.04
C ARG A 19 -8.25 -29.19 -42.09
N LYS A 20 -7.34 -29.77 -41.29
CA LYS A 20 -7.18 -31.24 -41.20
C LYS A 20 -8.33 -31.92 -40.46
N LYS A 21 -9.07 -31.22 -39.59
CA LYS A 21 -10.17 -31.81 -38.80
C LYS A 21 -11.53 -31.81 -39.51
N SER A 22 -11.67 -31.09 -40.64
CA SER A 22 -12.92 -31.05 -41.42
C SER A 22 -12.99 -32.06 -42.58
N ARG A 23 -11.97 -32.92 -42.75
CA ARG A 23 -12.01 -34.03 -43.72
C ARG A 23 -12.03 -35.38 -43.00
N SER A 24 -13.19 -35.74 -42.45
CA SER A 24 -13.54 -37.15 -42.22
C SER A 24 -15.04 -37.37 -42.39
N LYS A 25 -15.48 -37.55 -43.63
CA LYS A 25 -16.67 -38.31 -44.01
C LYS A 25 -16.64 -38.55 -45.52
N SER A 26 -16.26 -39.76 -45.90
CA SER A 26 -16.60 -40.50 -47.12
C SER A 26 -15.44 -41.42 -47.49
N SER A 27 -15.69 -42.73 -47.41
CA SER A 27 -14.82 -43.79 -47.90
C SER A 27 -15.25 -44.19 -49.31
N SER A 28 -14.34 -44.06 -50.29
CA SER A 28 -14.24 -44.96 -51.44
C SER A 28 -12.83 -44.84 -52.04
N LEU A 29 -12.34 -45.99 -52.51
CA LEU A 29 -10.98 -46.33 -52.93
C LEU A 29 -10.28 -45.35 -53.88
N CYS A 30 -8.99 -45.08 -53.63
CA CYS A 30 -7.91 -45.40 -54.57
C CYS A 30 -6.53 -45.28 -53.89
N LYS A 31 -5.71 -46.32 -54.07
CA LYS A 31 -4.29 -46.36 -53.75
C LYS A 31 -3.54 -45.47 -54.75
N LEU A 32 -2.64 -44.62 -54.26
CA LEU A 32 -1.40 -44.24 -54.96
C LEU A 32 -0.33 -44.04 -53.89
N GLU A 33 0.70 -44.86 -53.98
CA GLU A 33 1.95 -44.78 -53.24
C GLU A 33 2.75 -43.58 -53.77
N ASP A 34 3.32 -42.77 -52.87
CA ASP A 34 4.61 -42.14 -53.14
C ASP A 34 5.35 -41.92 -51.81
N ASP A 35 6.35 -42.77 -51.61
CA ASP A 35 7.34 -42.72 -50.55
C ASP A 35 8.23 -41.50 -50.75
N SER A 36 7.99 -40.45 -49.96
CA SER A 36 9.05 -39.49 -49.64
C SER A 36 9.10 -39.29 -48.14
N ILE A 37 10.21 -39.76 -47.56
CA ILE A 37 10.57 -39.70 -46.15
C ILE A 37 10.55 -38.24 -45.69
N LEU A 38 9.41 -37.78 -45.17
CA LEU A 38 9.37 -36.61 -44.29
C LEU A 38 9.81 -37.08 -42.91
N LYS A 39 11.10 -36.94 -42.61
CA LYS A 39 11.60 -36.92 -41.23
C LYS A 39 10.79 -35.86 -40.47
N GLU A 40 9.82 -36.29 -39.66
CA GLU A 40 9.18 -35.44 -38.67
C GLU A 40 10.26 -34.96 -37.71
N ILE A 41 10.60 -33.67 -37.82
CA ILE A 41 11.49 -33.00 -36.88
C ILE A 41 10.71 -32.83 -35.58
N ASP A 42 11.17 -33.48 -34.51
CA ASP A 42 10.62 -33.36 -33.16
C ASP A 42 10.91 -31.96 -32.60
N ILE A 43 9.94 -31.05 -32.71
CA ILE A 43 10.07 -29.67 -32.21
C ILE A 43 9.86 -29.66 -30.70
N SER A 44 10.90 -30.02 -29.96
CA SER A 44 10.97 -29.94 -28.49
C SER A 44 11.50 -28.59 -27.97
N ASN A 45 12.11 -27.75 -28.81
CA ASN A 45 12.77 -26.53 -28.37
C ASN A 45 12.50 -25.36 -29.34
N HIS A 46 11.76 -24.34 -28.88
CA HIS A 46 11.79 -23.01 -29.49
C HIS A 46 12.29 -22.04 -28.42
N VAL A 47 13.61 -21.92 -28.33
CA VAL A 47 14.29 -20.71 -27.85
C VAL A 47 14.78 -20.04 -29.12
N LYS A 48 14.55 -18.73 -29.32
CA LYS A 48 15.19 -18.01 -30.43
C LYS A 48 16.70 -18.22 -30.33
N GLU A 49 17.38 -18.47 -31.45
CA GLU A 49 18.86 -18.58 -31.48
C GLU A 49 19.49 -17.39 -30.74
N GLY A 50 20.32 -17.68 -29.73
CA GLY A 50 21.05 -16.68 -28.94
C GLY A 50 20.54 -16.39 -27.52
N PHE A 51 19.44 -17.01 -27.06
CA PHE A 51 18.94 -16.83 -25.67
C PHE A 51 19.18 -18.07 -24.79
N GLU A 52 19.64 -17.87 -23.55
CA GLU A 52 19.81 -18.96 -22.58
C GLU A 52 18.46 -19.57 -22.16
N LYS A 53 18.44 -20.89 -22.01
CA LYS A 53 17.26 -21.63 -21.52
C LYS A 53 16.98 -21.23 -20.06
N ALA A 54 15.77 -20.77 -19.78
CA ALA A 54 15.34 -20.46 -18.41
C ALA A 54 15.16 -21.74 -17.58
N ASP A 55 15.73 -21.77 -16.37
CA ASP A 55 15.74 -22.93 -15.46
C ASP A 55 15.50 -22.50 -13.99
N PRO A 56 14.83 -23.32 -13.15
CA PRO A 56 14.64 -22.99 -11.73
C PRO A 56 15.94 -22.63 -10.99
N SER A 57 17.07 -23.27 -11.34
CA SER A 57 18.38 -23.01 -10.70
C SER A 57 18.96 -21.63 -10.98
N GLN A 58 18.34 -20.84 -11.88
CA GLN A 58 18.72 -19.44 -12.12
C GLN A 58 18.02 -18.47 -11.18
N PHE A 59 17.15 -18.96 -10.28
CA PHE A 59 16.34 -18.14 -9.38
C PHE A 59 16.50 -18.62 -7.94
N GLU A 60 16.96 -17.73 -7.07
CA GLU A 60 17.02 -17.93 -5.62
C GLU A 60 15.64 -17.61 -5.00
N LEU A 61 15.09 -18.52 -4.20
CA LEU A 61 13.81 -18.32 -3.52
C LEU A 61 14.02 -17.53 -2.23
N LEU A 62 13.39 -16.35 -2.11
CA LEU A 62 13.54 -15.48 -0.93
C LEU A 62 12.38 -15.64 0.06
N LYS A 63 11.13 -15.55 -0.41
CA LYS A 63 9.91 -15.57 0.42
C LYS A 63 8.73 -16.20 -0.30
N VAL A 64 7.75 -16.72 0.44
CA VAL A 64 6.45 -17.10 -0.13
C VAL A 64 5.52 -15.89 -0.09
N LEU A 65 5.05 -15.43 -1.25
CA LEU A 65 4.15 -14.27 -1.36
C LEU A 65 2.67 -14.66 -1.27
N GLY A 66 2.33 -15.89 -1.66
CA GLY A 66 0.96 -16.37 -1.61
C GLY A 66 0.81 -17.84 -2.02
N GLN A 67 -0.36 -18.40 -1.74
CA GLN A 67 -0.71 -19.76 -2.13
C GLN A 67 -2.15 -19.82 -2.66
N GLY A 68 -2.29 -20.24 -3.91
CA GLY A 68 -3.58 -20.54 -4.54
C GLY A 68 -3.93 -22.03 -4.46
N SER A 69 -5.08 -22.39 -5.04
CA SER A 69 -5.58 -23.77 -5.08
C SER A 69 -4.67 -24.76 -5.84
N TYR A 70 -3.88 -24.26 -6.81
CA TYR A 70 -3.08 -25.11 -7.71
C TYR A 70 -1.59 -24.76 -7.76
N GLY A 71 -1.16 -23.76 -7.00
CA GLY A 71 0.20 -23.24 -7.08
C GLY A 71 0.59 -22.31 -5.94
N LYS A 72 1.89 -22.07 -5.83
CA LYS A 72 2.50 -21.13 -4.88
C LYS A 72 3.15 -19.98 -5.64
N VAL A 73 3.16 -18.80 -5.04
CA VAL A 73 3.87 -17.63 -5.55
C VAL A 73 5.01 -17.32 -4.61
N PHE A 74 6.22 -17.18 -5.17
CA PHE A 74 7.44 -16.89 -4.43
C PHE A 74 8.03 -15.55 -4.89
N LEU A 75 8.64 -14.82 -3.97
CA LEU A 75 9.59 -13.78 -4.30
C LEU A 75 10.92 -14.45 -4.63
N VAL A 76 11.48 -14.12 -5.79
CA VAL A 76 12.74 -14.70 -6.24
C VAL A 76 13.72 -13.64 -6.71
N ARG A 77 15.02 -13.93 -6.53
CA ARG A 77 16.10 -13.16 -7.13
C ARG A 77 16.72 -13.93 -8.27
N LYS A 78 16.90 -13.30 -9.42
CA LYS A 78 17.65 -13.92 -10.51
C LYS A 78 19.14 -13.92 -10.17
N ILE A 79 19.81 -15.07 -10.26
CA ILE A 79 21.23 -15.22 -9.88
C ILE A 79 22.18 -15.44 -11.07
N LYS A 80 21.64 -15.57 -12.29
CA LYS A 80 22.40 -15.77 -13.53
C LYS A 80 21.80 -14.99 -14.70
N GLY A 81 22.61 -14.61 -15.68
CA GLY A 81 22.17 -13.93 -16.91
C GLY A 81 22.23 -12.40 -16.83
N SER A 82 21.72 -11.72 -17.86
CA SER A 82 21.86 -10.25 -18.06
C SER A 82 21.16 -9.37 -17.01
N ASP A 83 20.15 -9.91 -16.34
CA ASP A 83 19.31 -9.29 -15.31
C ASP A 83 19.54 -9.94 -13.94
N THR A 84 20.77 -10.39 -13.69
CA THR A 84 21.20 -10.89 -12.37
C THR A 84 20.99 -9.82 -11.29
N GLY A 85 20.49 -10.23 -10.13
CA GLY A 85 20.14 -9.38 -9.00
C GLY A 85 18.68 -8.90 -8.99
N GLN A 86 17.99 -8.95 -10.15
CA GLN A 86 16.61 -8.49 -10.27
C GLN A 86 15.63 -9.38 -9.50
N LEU A 87 14.65 -8.73 -8.85
CA LEU A 87 13.57 -9.40 -8.13
C LEU A 87 12.36 -9.65 -9.02
N TYR A 88 11.75 -10.82 -8.87
CA TYR A 88 10.57 -11.25 -9.61
C TYR A 88 9.57 -12.00 -8.71
N ALA A 89 8.32 -12.06 -9.16
CA ALA A 89 7.32 -12.96 -8.62
C ALA A 89 7.29 -14.26 -9.44
N MET A 90 7.63 -15.39 -8.82
CA MET A 90 7.60 -16.72 -9.44
C MET A 90 6.32 -17.46 -9.05
N LYS A 91 5.40 -17.64 -10.01
CA LYS A 91 4.21 -18.49 -9.86
C LYS A 91 4.53 -19.91 -10.29
N VAL A 92 4.42 -20.86 -9.37
CA VAL A 92 4.73 -22.29 -9.56
C VAL A 92 3.45 -23.12 -9.50
N LEU A 93 3.15 -23.87 -10.56
CA LEU A 93 1.98 -24.77 -10.63
C LEU A 93 2.41 -26.23 -10.77
N LYS A 94 1.79 -27.13 -10.00
CA LYS A 94 2.07 -28.58 -10.07
C LYS A 94 1.24 -29.25 -11.15
N LYS A 95 1.87 -29.89 -12.14
CA LYS A 95 1.16 -30.51 -13.29
C LYS A 95 0.23 -31.66 -12.89
N ALA A 96 0.60 -32.43 -11.87
CA ALA A 96 -0.20 -33.54 -11.36
C ALA A 96 -1.51 -33.10 -10.70
N THR A 97 -1.56 -31.90 -10.10
CA THR A 97 -2.76 -31.38 -9.44
C THR A 97 -3.68 -30.60 -10.38
N LEU A 98 -3.21 -30.28 -11.60
CA LEU A 98 -4.01 -29.58 -12.60
C LEU A 98 -4.94 -30.55 -13.32
N LYS A 99 -6.26 -30.32 -13.22
CA LYS A 99 -7.26 -31.00 -14.05
C LYS A 99 -7.10 -30.56 -15.51
N VAL A 100 -7.61 -31.33 -16.46
CA VAL A 100 -7.49 -31.05 -17.91
C VAL A 100 -7.88 -29.60 -18.26
N ARG A 101 -8.96 -29.08 -17.68
CA ARG A 101 -9.40 -27.68 -17.88
C ARG A 101 -8.39 -26.66 -17.36
N ASP A 102 -7.78 -26.91 -16.21
CA ASP A 102 -6.81 -25.99 -15.59
C ASP A 102 -5.47 -26.00 -16.34
N ARG A 103 -5.08 -27.14 -16.93
CA ARG A 103 -3.91 -27.21 -17.84
C ARG A 103 -4.07 -26.31 -19.05
N VAL A 104 -5.26 -26.34 -19.65
CA VAL A 104 -5.62 -25.51 -20.80
C VAL A 104 -5.64 -24.03 -20.42
N ARG A 105 -6.15 -23.69 -19.22
CA ARG A 105 -6.11 -22.33 -18.66
C ARG A 105 -4.69 -21.82 -18.43
N SER A 106 -3.82 -22.59 -17.79
CA SER A 106 -2.43 -22.17 -17.53
C SER A 106 -1.63 -21.94 -18.81
N LYS A 107 -1.92 -22.70 -19.88
CA LYS A 107 -1.31 -22.46 -21.19
C LYS A 107 -1.82 -21.16 -21.82
N MET A 108 -3.14 -20.93 -21.78
CA MET A 108 -3.74 -19.67 -22.25
C MET A 108 -3.24 -18.45 -21.47
N GLU A 109 -3.14 -18.55 -20.15
CA GLU A 109 -2.60 -17.49 -19.29
C GLU A 109 -1.20 -17.07 -19.75
N ARG A 110 -0.33 -18.07 -19.99
CA ARG A 110 1.02 -17.84 -20.52
C ARG A 110 0.99 -17.21 -21.92
N ASP A 111 0.15 -17.72 -22.82
CA ASP A 111 0.05 -17.23 -24.20
C ASP A 111 -0.41 -15.76 -24.22
N ILE A 112 -1.45 -15.41 -23.46
CA ILE A 112 -1.95 -14.03 -23.30
C ILE A 112 -0.86 -13.12 -22.75
N LEU A 113 -0.21 -13.52 -21.66
CA LEU A 113 0.83 -12.71 -21.03
C LEU A 113 2.08 -12.52 -21.89
N ALA A 114 2.33 -13.40 -22.86
CA ALA A 114 3.44 -13.26 -23.81
C ALA A 114 3.15 -12.24 -24.93
N GLU A 115 1.86 -11.97 -25.21
CA GLU A 115 1.45 -11.03 -26.26
C GLU A 115 1.11 -9.63 -25.72
N VAL A 116 0.75 -9.53 -24.44
CA VAL A 116 0.36 -8.27 -23.81
C VAL A 116 1.58 -7.47 -23.34
N ASN A 117 1.64 -6.19 -23.70
CA ASN A 117 2.65 -5.26 -23.21
C ASN A 117 2.02 -3.90 -22.92
N HIS A 118 1.77 -3.61 -21.65
CA HIS A 118 1.05 -2.41 -21.23
C HIS A 118 1.50 -1.97 -19.81
N PRO A 119 1.64 -0.66 -19.52
CA PRO A 119 2.14 -0.17 -18.23
C PRO A 119 1.33 -0.64 -17.00
N PHE A 120 0.02 -0.82 -17.19
CA PHE A 120 -0.94 -1.22 -16.15
C PHE A 120 -1.33 -2.71 -16.21
N ILE A 121 -0.52 -3.54 -16.87
CA ILE A 121 -0.68 -5.00 -16.89
C ILE A 121 0.63 -5.65 -16.44
N VAL A 122 0.54 -6.70 -15.62
CA VAL A 122 1.73 -7.44 -15.17
C VAL A 122 2.49 -8.02 -16.37
N LYS A 123 3.82 -7.84 -16.40
CA LYS A 123 4.67 -8.37 -17.47
C LYS A 123 5.13 -9.80 -17.15
N LEU A 124 5.13 -10.66 -18.17
CA LEU A 124 5.78 -11.97 -18.14
C LEU A 124 7.19 -11.87 -18.71
N HIS A 125 8.18 -12.17 -17.89
CA HIS A 125 9.60 -12.14 -18.27
C HIS A 125 10.08 -13.50 -18.76
N TYR A 126 9.72 -14.55 -18.03
CA TYR A 126 10.09 -15.93 -18.36
C TYR A 126 8.91 -16.86 -18.11
N ALA A 127 8.76 -17.87 -18.96
CA ALA A 127 7.97 -19.05 -18.66
C ALA A 127 8.81 -20.28 -18.94
N PHE A 128 8.77 -21.28 -18.06
CA PHE A 128 9.46 -22.54 -18.28
C PHE A 128 8.76 -23.66 -17.52
N GLN A 129 9.23 -24.90 -17.73
CA GLN A 129 8.61 -26.07 -17.13
C GLN A 129 9.67 -27.12 -16.80
N THR A 130 9.37 -27.91 -15.78
CA THR A 130 10.09 -29.16 -15.47
C THR A 130 9.17 -30.34 -15.75
N GLU A 131 9.61 -31.57 -15.47
CA GLU A 131 8.76 -32.75 -15.64
C GLU A 131 7.45 -32.64 -14.86
N GLY A 132 7.50 -32.14 -13.62
CA GLY A 132 6.35 -32.07 -12.71
C GLY A 132 5.66 -30.71 -12.57
N LYS A 133 6.24 -29.60 -13.07
CA LYS A 133 5.78 -28.24 -12.75
C LYS A 133 5.84 -27.26 -13.92
N LEU A 134 5.07 -26.18 -13.81
CA LEU A 134 5.10 -25.00 -14.67
C LEU A 134 5.51 -23.78 -13.84
N TYR A 135 6.28 -22.88 -14.45
CA TYR A 135 6.83 -21.68 -13.84
C TYR A 135 6.52 -20.46 -14.71
N LEU A 136 5.97 -19.43 -14.10
CA LEU A 136 5.78 -18.09 -14.70
C LEU A 136 6.54 -17.08 -13.84
N ILE A 137 7.43 -16.31 -14.46
CA ILE A 137 8.22 -15.26 -13.82
C ILE A 137 7.65 -13.90 -14.23
N LEU A 138 7.04 -13.23 -13.27
CA LEU A 138 6.25 -12.01 -13.44
C LEU A 138 6.90 -10.82 -12.72
N ASP A 139 6.43 -9.60 -13.02
CA ASP A 139 6.78 -8.41 -12.23
C ASP A 139 6.53 -8.67 -10.73
N PHE A 140 7.48 -8.25 -9.89
CA PHE A 140 7.27 -8.20 -8.45
C PHE A 140 6.66 -6.84 -8.06
N LEU A 141 5.39 -6.85 -7.66
CA LEU A 141 4.61 -5.64 -7.35
C LEU A 141 4.52 -5.45 -5.83
N ARG A 142 5.35 -4.53 -5.32
CA ARG A 142 5.64 -4.35 -3.88
C ARG A 142 4.54 -3.66 -3.09
N GLY A 143 3.61 -2.99 -3.77
CA GLY A 143 2.51 -2.26 -3.15
C GLY A 143 1.38 -3.15 -2.62
N GLY A 144 1.43 -4.47 -2.88
CA GLY A 144 0.39 -5.41 -2.48
C GLY A 144 -0.88 -5.28 -3.32
N ASP A 145 -1.96 -5.93 -2.88
CA ASP A 145 -3.26 -5.89 -3.57
C ASP A 145 -4.17 -4.74 -3.10
N LEU A 146 -5.00 -4.26 -4.03
CA LEU A 146 -5.95 -3.18 -3.80
C LEU A 146 -7.01 -3.57 -2.76
N PHE A 147 -7.31 -4.85 -2.62
CA PHE A 147 -8.23 -5.37 -1.60
C PHE A 147 -7.75 -5.05 -0.18
N THR A 148 -6.48 -5.34 0.11
CA THR A 148 -5.86 -5.09 1.41
C THR A 148 -5.88 -3.61 1.73
N ARG A 149 -5.67 -2.76 0.71
CA ARG A 149 -5.78 -1.31 0.85
C ARG A 149 -7.21 -0.87 1.15
N LEU A 150 -8.19 -1.29 0.34
CA LEU A 150 -9.59 -0.96 0.55
C LEU A 150 -10.09 -1.41 1.94
N SER A 151 -9.62 -2.57 2.41
CA SER A 151 -9.96 -3.11 3.73
C SER A 151 -9.41 -2.28 4.89
N LYS A 152 -8.24 -1.64 4.74
CA LYS A 152 -7.66 -0.73 5.74
C LYS A 152 -8.38 0.62 5.75
N GLU A 153 -8.84 1.09 4.59
CA GLU A 153 -9.38 2.44 4.41
C GLU A 153 -10.90 2.56 4.51
N VAL A 154 -11.62 1.43 4.58
CA VAL A 154 -13.09 1.32 4.52
C VAL A 154 -13.68 1.75 3.17
N MET A 155 -13.32 2.92 2.65
CA MET A 155 -13.68 3.43 1.31
C MET A 155 -12.65 4.43 0.75
N PHE A 156 -12.63 4.61 -0.57
CA PHE A 156 -11.79 5.57 -1.29
C PHE A 156 -12.56 6.84 -1.66
N THR A 157 -11.85 7.95 -1.86
CA THR A 157 -12.50 9.17 -2.37
C THR A 157 -12.84 9.04 -3.85
N GLU A 158 -13.75 9.88 -4.35
CA GLU A 158 -14.08 9.89 -5.78
C GLU A 158 -12.86 10.21 -6.66
N GLU A 159 -11.93 11.05 -6.20
CA GLU A 159 -10.68 11.35 -6.92
C GLU A 159 -9.73 10.14 -6.95
N ASP A 160 -9.56 9.44 -5.82
CA ASP A 160 -8.74 8.22 -5.76
C ASP A 160 -9.32 7.15 -6.71
N VAL A 161 -10.64 6.97 -6.67
CA VAL A 161 -11.36 6.03 -7.54
C VAL A 161 -11.24 6.42 -9.01
N LYS A 162 -11.36 7.71 -9.33
CA LYS A 162 -11.19 8.22 -10.69
C LYS A 162 -9.82 7.87 -11.26
N PHE A 163 -8.76 8.09 -10.47
CA PHE A 163 -7.40 7.76 -10.86
C PHE A 163 -7.25 6.26 -11.18
N TYR A 164 -7.58 5.38 -10.23
CA TYR A 164 -7.39 3.94 -10.40
C TYR A 164 -8.28 3.35 -11.51
N LEU A 165 -9.52 3.83 -11.65
CA LEU A 165 -10.41 3.41 -12.72
C LEU A 165 -9.93 3.88 -14.10
N ALA A 166 -9.28 5.04 -14.20
CA ALA A 166 -8.71 5.50 -15.47
C ALA A 166 -7.55 4.60 -15.92
N GLU A 167 -6.64 4.22 -15.01
CA GLU A 167 -5.56 3.25 -15.32
C GLU A 167 -6.13 1.90 -15.74
N LEU A 168 -7.16 1.46 -15.03
CA LEU A 168 -7.82 0.19 -15.29
C LEU A 168 -8.55 0.19 -16.64
N ALA A 169 -9.17 1.31 -17.01
CA ALA A 169 -9.81 1.46 -18.32
C ALA A 169 -8.79 1.36 -19.46
N LEU A 170 -7.59 1.94 -19.31
CA LEU A 170 -6.51 1.80 -20.29
C LEU A 170 -6.03 0.35 -20.43
N ALA A 171 -5.88 -0.36 -19.30
CA ALA A 171 -5.51 -1.77 -19.31
C ALA A 171 -6.57 -2.65 -20.01
N LEU A 172 -7.85 -2.45 -19.70
CA LEU A 172 -8.96 -3.19 -20.32
C LEU A 172 -9.07 -2.88 -21.82
N ASP A 173 -8.91 -1.62 -22.23
CA ASP A 173 -8.90 -1.23 -23.64
C ASP A 173 -7.83 -1.98 -24.43
N HIS A 174 -6.61 -2.06 -23.89
CA HIS A 174 -5.53 -2.81 -24.52
C HIS A 174 -5.90 -4.30 -24.70
N LEU A 175 -6.44 -4.94 -23.66
CA LEU A 175 -6.88 -6.34 -23.75
C LEU A 175 -8.00 -6.53 -24.78
N HIS A 176 -9.00 -5.65 -24.77
CA HIS A 176 -10.14 -5.71 -25.68
C HIS A 176 -9.71 -5.47 -27.14
N SER A 177 -8.72 -4.61 -27.37
CA SER A 177 -8.13 -4.37 -28.70
C SER A 177 -7.45 -5.63 -29.29
N LEU A 178 -6.94 -6.51 -28.42
CA LEU A 178 -6.38 -7.82 -28.78
C LEU A 178 -7.45 -8.92 -28.87
N GLY A 179 -8.71 -8.60 -28.55
CA GLY A 179 -9.82 -9.55 -28.52
C GLY A 179 -9.84 -10.44 -27.28
N ILE A 180 -9.19 -10.02 -26.20
CA ILE A 180 -9.08 -10.74 -24.93
C ILE A 180 -10.13 -10.20 -23.96
N ILE A 181 -10.94 -11.08 -23.38
CA ILE A 181 -11.88 -10.76 -22.30
C ILE A 181 -11.24 -11.19 -20.98
N TYR A 182 -11.16 -10.28 -20.00
CA TYR A 182 -10.43 -10.51 -18.76
C TYR A 182 -11.19 -11.43 -17.78
N ARG A 183 -12.48 -11.14 -17.52
CA ARG A 183 -13.48 -11.96 -16.80
C ARG A 183 -13.29 -12.20 -15.30
N ASP A 184 -12.23 -11.70 -14.67
CA ASP A 184 -12.02 -11.85 -13.24
C ASP A 184 -11.59 -10.54 -12.56
N LEU A 185 -12.25 -9.44 -12.94
CA LEU A 185 -11.98 -8.14 -12.36
C LEU A 185 -12.53 -8.03 -10.94
N LYS A 186 -11.61 -7.89 -9.98
CA LYS A 186 -11.85 -7.76 -8.54
C LYS A 186 -10.61 -7.14 -7.86
N PRO A 187 -10.74 -6.51 -6.67
CA PRO A 187 -9.62 -5.83 -6.02
C PRO A 187 -8.42 -6.73 -5.71
N GLU A 188 -8.63 -8.04 -5.50
CA GLU A 188 -7.56 -9.00 -5.24
C GLU A 188 -6.63 -9.23 -6.44
N ASN A 189 -7.12 -9.00 -7.66
CA ASN A 189 -6.36 -9.17 -8.90
C ASN A 189 -5.77 -7.84 -9.42
N ILE A 190 -5.85 -6.77 -8.63
CA ILE A 190 -5.28 -5.46 -8.94
C ILE A 190 -4.19 -5.21 -7.91
N LEU A 191 -2.94 -5.22 -8.36
CA LEU A 191 -1.77 -5.00 -7.50
C LEU A 191 -1.21 -3.61 -7.72
N LEU A 192 -0.49 -3.07 -6.72
CA LEU A 192 0.16 -1.77 -6.79
C LEU A 192 1.69 -1.95 -6.98
N ASP A 193 2.29 -1.14 -7.85
CA ASP A 193 3.74 -1.01 -7.93
C ASP A 193 4.30 -0.11 -6.81
N GLU A 194 5.61 0.14 -6.79
CA GLU A 194 6.27 0.91 -5.74
C GLU A 194 5.97 2.41 -5.76
N ASP A 195 5.46 2.93 -6.86
CA ASP A 195 5.03 4.32 -6.98
C ASP A 195 3.53 4.49 -6.69
N GLY A 196 2.78 3.39 -6.73
CA GLY A 196 1.34 3.36 -6.43
C GLY A 196 0.44 3.27 -7.65
N HIS A 197 0.98 2.97 -8.82
CA HIS A 197 0.19 2.69 -10.02
C HIS A 197 -0.34 1.25 -9.98
N ILE A 198 -1.53 1.02 -10.53
CA ILE A 198 -2.11 -0.32 -10.55
C ILE A 198 -1.55 -1.17 -11.69
N LYS A 199 -1.50 -2.48 -11.48
CA LYS A 199 -1.35 -3.48 -12.53
C LYS A 199 -2.34 -4.60 -12.35
N ILE A 200 -3.02 -4.96 -13.44
CA ILE A 200 -3.87 -6.16 -13.49
C ILE A 200 -2.99 -7.41 -13.52
N THR A 201 -3.33 -8.40 -12.70
CA THR A 201 -2.68 -9.72 -12.64
C THR A 201 -3.68 -10.88 -12.84
N ASP A 202 -3.20 -12.13 -12.75
CA ASP A 202 -3.98 -13.37 -12.80
C ASP A 202 -4.90 -13.56 -14.03
N PHE A 203 -4.28 -13.89 -15.16
CA PHE A 203 -4.98 -14.11 -16.44
C PHE A 203 -5.52 -15.54 -16.60
N GLY A 204 -5.55 -16.34 -15.52
CA GLY A 204 -5.98 -17.75 -15.56
C GLY A 204 -7.43 -17.98 -15.98
N LEU A 205 -8.27 -16.95 -15.89
CA LEU A 205 -9.65 -16.96 -16.36
C LEU A 205 -9.88 -16.11 -17.61
N SER A 206 -8.86 -15.46 -18.18
CA SER A 206 -9.01 -14.68 -19.41
C SER A 206 -9.23 -15.57 -20.63
N LYS A 207 -9.81 -15.01 -21.70
CA LYS A 207 -10.08 -15.77 -22.93
C LYS A 207 -10.13 -14.88 -24.16
N GLU A 208 -9.53 -15.35 -25.25
CA GLU A 208 -9.71 -14.80 -26.58
C GLU A 208 -11.12 -15.08 -27.12
N ALA A 209 -11.75 -14.05 -27.65
CA ALA A 209 -13.04 -14.13 -28.32
C ALA A 209 -12.88 -14.65 -29.76
N ILE A 210 -12.60 -15.96 -29.91
CA ILE A 210 -12.24 -16.62 -31.18
C ILE A 210 -13.46 -16.92 -32.09
N ASP A 211 -14.69 -16.85 -31.58
CA ASP A 211 -15.90 -17.20 -32.32
C ASP A 211 -16.34 -16.09 -33.31
N HIS A 212 -17.10 -16.43 -34.35
CA HIS A 212 -17.63 -15.48 -35.35
C HIS A 212 -18.44 -14.33 -34.71
N ASP A 213 -19.04 -14.56 -33.55
CA ASP A 213 -19.79 -13.58 -32.75
C ASP A 213 -18.98 -12.94 -31.59
N LYS A 214 -17.68 -13.24 -31.47
CA LYS A 214 -16.79 -12.78 -30.37
C LYS A 214 -17.34 -13.07 -28.96
N ARG A 215 -18.00 -14.21 -28.75
CA ARG A 215 -18.62 -14.59 -27.46
C ARG A 215 -17.85 -15.69 -26.71
N ALA A 216 -17.88 -15.60 -25.39
CA ALA A 216 -17.47 -16.66 -24.47
C ALA A 216 -18.70 -17.20 -23.71
N TYR A 217 -18.79 -18.54 -23.56
CA TYR A 217 -19.95 -19.21 -22.94
C TYR A 217 -19.67 -19.82 -21.57
N SER A 218 -18.42 -19.73 -21.10
CA SER A 218 -18.02 -20.33 -19.83
C SER A 218 -18.56 -19.54 -18.63
N PHE A 219 -19.18 -20.23 -17.67
CA PHE A 219 -19.54 -19.66 -16.37
C PHE A 219 -18.29 -19.65 -15.47
N CYS A 220 -17.63 -18.51 -15.32
CA CYS A 220 -16.40 -18.33 -14.53
C CYS A 220 -16.26 -16.90 -13.99
N GLY A 221 -15.44 -16.73 -12.95
CA GLY A 221 -15.23 -15.48 -12.21
C GLY A 221 -15.80 -15.52 -10.80
N THR A 222 -15.66 -14.42 -10.05
CA THR A 222 -16.32 -14.22 -8.75
C THR A 222 -17.76 -13.77 -8.95
N ILE A 223 -18.74 -14.48 -8.36
CA ILE A 223 -20.18 -14.32 -8.63
C ILE A 223 -20.63 -12.87 -8.42
N GLU A 224 -20.16 -12.25 -7.35
CA GLU A 224 -20.47 -10.88 -6.94
C GLU A 224 -20.08 -9.83 -7.99
N TYR A 225 -19.12 -10.16 -8.88
CA TYR A 225 -18.61 -9.31 -9.96
C TYR A 225 -19.16 -9.69 -11.34
N MET A 226 -19.90 -10.79 -11.45
CA MET A 226 -20.39 -11.30 -12.74
C MET A 226 -21.51 -10.43 -13.31
N ALA A 227 -21.43 -10.19 -14.61
CA ALA A 227 -22.50 -9.54 -15.35
C ALA A 227 -23.76 -10.43 -15.47
N PRO A 228 -24.97 -9.85 -15.61
CA PRO A 228 -26.23 -10.60 -15.72
C PRO A 228 -26.23 -11.64 -16.86
N GLU A 229 -25.61 -11.34 -18.00
CA GLU A 229 -25.49 -12.25 -19.13
C GLU A 229 -24.59 -13.47 -18.86
N VAL A 230 -23.57 -13.30 -18.01
CA VAL A 230 -22.69 -14.38 -17.53
C VAL A 230 -23.48 -15.28 -16.58
N VAL A 231 -24.22 -14.67 -15.64
CA VAL A 231 -25.09 -15.40 -14.69
C VAL A 231 -26.15 -16.22 -15.41
N ASN A 232 -26.78 -15.65 -16.45
CA ASN A 232 -27.79 -16.31 -17.27
C ASN A 232 -27.21 -17.31 -18.30
N ARG A 233 -25.88 -17.48 -18.39
CA ARG A 233 -25.20 -18.39 -19.33
C ARG A 233 -25.57 -18.16 -20.81
N ARG A 234 -25.89 -16.92 -21.20
CA ARG A 234 -26.31 -16.56 -22.57
C ARG A 234 -25.15 -16.32 -23.54
N GLY A 235 -23.92 -16.55 -23.08
CA GLY A 235 -22.71 -16.05 -23.72
C GLY A 235 -22.47 -14.58 -23.34
N HIS A 236 -21.20 -14.19 -23.26
CA HIS A 236 -20.77 -12.83 -22.92
C HIS A 236 -19.63 -12.37 -23.82
N THR A 237 -19.53 -11.06 -24.01
CA THR A 237 -18.44 -10.40 -24.74
C THR A 237 -17.60 -9.57 -23.76
N GLN A 238 -16.72 -8.72 -24.28
CA GLN A 238 -15.93 -7.76 -23.52
C GLN A 238 -16.79 -6.80 -22.65
N SER A 239 -18.09 -6.62 -22.97
CA SER A 239 -19.01 -5.82 -22.16
C SER A 239 -19.16 -6.32 -20.72
N ALA A 240 -18.89 -7.60 -20.46
CA ALA A 240 -18.94 -8.16 -19.12
C ALA A 240 -17.86 -7.54 -18.20
N ASP A 241 -16.68 -7.20 -18.74
CA ASP A 241 -15.63 -6.54 -17.95
C ASP A 241 -16.07 -5.14 -17.49
N TRP A 242 -16.84 -4.42 -18.30
CA TRP A 242 -17.41 -3.10 -17.90
C TRP A 242 -18.46 -3.19 -16.81
N TRP A 243 -19.17 -4.33 -16.69
CA TRP A 243 -20.03 -4.55 -15.53
C TRP A 243 -19.18 -4.75 -14.27
N SER A 244 -18.15 -5.59 -14.33
CA SER A 244 -17.25 -5.82 -13.20
C SER A 244 -16.48 -4.54 -12.82
N PHE A 245 -16.17 -3.68 -13.79
CA PHE A 245 -15.62 -2.34 -13.58
C PHE A 245 -16.57 -1.46 -12.75
N GLY A 246 -17.87 -1.50 -13.05
CA GLY A 246 -18.89 -0.83 -12.24
C GLY A 246 -19.06 -1.41 -10.84
N VAL A 247 -18.96 -2.73 -10.68
CA VAL A 247 -18.96 -3.37 -9.35
C VAL A 247 -17.76 -2.92 -8.53
N LEU A 248 -16.56 -2.92 -9.13
CA LEU A 248 -15.34 -2.45 -8.48
C LEU A 248 -15.43 -0.97 -8.10
N MET A 249 -15.91 -0.12 -9.00
CA MET A 249 -16.17 1.30 -8.72
C MET A 249 -17.08 1.47 -7.50
N PHE A 250 -18.20 0.74 -7.46
CA PHE A 250 -19.15 0.80 -6.34
C PHE A 250 -18.51 0.31 -5.03
N GLU A 251 -17.73 -0.77 -5.05
CA GLU A 251 -17.08 -1.29 -3.85
C GLU A 251 -16.02 -0.32 -3.33
N MET A 252 -15.19 0.27 -4.20
CA MET A 252 -14.21 1.27 -3.78
C MET A 252 -14.85 2.51 -3.17
N LEU A 253 -16.01 2.95 -3.69
CA LEU A 253 -16.71 4.15 -3.22
C LEU A 253 -17.54 3.95 -1.95
N THR A 254 -17.98 2.71 -1.68
CA THR A 254 -18.95 2.43 -0.59
C THR A 254 -18.43 1.46 0.46
N GLY A 255 -17.31 0.78 0.19
CA GLY A 255 -16.83 -0.34 1.00
C GLY A 255 -17.72 -1.59 0.94
N SER A 256 -18.75 -1.60 0.09
CA SER A 256 -19.76 -2.66 0.03
C SER A 256 -20.05 -3.08 -1.40
N LEU A 257 -20.48 -4.33 -1.60
CA LEU A 257 -20.87 -4.82 -2.92
C LEU A 257 -22.28 -4.35 -3.29
N PRO A 258 -22.55 -3.97 -4.56
CA PRO A 258 -23.86 -3.48 -4.99
C PRO A 258 -24.94 -4.57 -4.97
N PHE A 259 -24.55 -5.83 -5.19
CA PHE A 259 -25.44 -6.99 -5.19
C PHE A 259 -24.82 -8.13 -4.38
N GLN A 260 -25.29 -8.32 -3.15
CA GLN A 260 -24.81 -9.40 -2.30
C GLN A 260 -25.97 -9.96 -1.45
N GLY A 261 -26.20 -11.26 -1.56
CA GLY A 261 -27.18 -12.00 -0.77
C GLY A 261 -26.51 -12.85 0.32
N LYS A 262 -27.33 -13.53 1.13
CA LYS A 262 -26.87 -14.47 2.17
C LYS A 262 -26.19 -15.70 1.57
N ASP A 263 -26.60 -16.09 0.36
CA ASP A 263 -26.02 -17.19 -0.38
C ASP A 263 -25.80 -16.86 -1.88
N ARG A 264 -25.19 -17.82 -2.60
CA ARG A 264 -24.90 -17.69 -4.04
C ARG A 264 -26.16 -17.52 -4.89
N LYS A 265 -27.25 -18.22 -4.54
CA LYS A 265 -28.50 -18.21 -5.31
C LYS A 265 -29.21 -16.88 -5.17
N GLU A 266 -29.25 -16.34 -3.95
CA GLU A 266 -29.78 -15.01 -3.67
C GLU A 266 -28.94 -13.92 -4.35
N THR A 267 -27.61 -14.01 -4.27
CA THR A 267 -26.71 -13.07 -4.97
C THR A 267 -26.95 -13.06 -6.48
N MET A 268 -27.05 -14.24 -7.11
CA MET A 268 -27.42 -14.35 -8.52
C MET A 268 -28.79 -13.72 -8.82
N ALA A 269 -29.78 -13.95 -7.97
CA ALA A 269 -31.11 -13.35 -8.13
C ALA A 269 -31.07 -11.81 -8.05
N LEU A 270 -30.26 -11.25 -7.14
CA LEU A 270 -30.06 -9.81 -7.00
C LEU A 270 -29.40 -9.22 -8.24
N ILE A 271 -28.31 -9.82 -8.73
CA ILE A 271 -27.65 -9.40 -9.98
C ILE A 271 -28.67 -9.33 -11.14
N LEU A 272 -29.51 -10.35 -11.26
CA LEU A 272 -30.48 -10.45 -12.34
C LEU A 272 -31.65 -9.46 -12.21
N LYS A 273 -32.13 -9.17 -10.99
CA LYS A 273 -33.45 -8.50 -10.80
C LYS A 273 -33.42 -7.24 -9.94
N ALA A 274 -32.49 -7.08 -9.02
CA ALA A 274 -32.52 -5.99 -8.03
C ALA A 274 -32.29 -4.62 -8.68
N LYS A 275 -32.97 -3.59 -8.20
CA LYS A 275 -32.60 -2.21 -8.55
C LYS A 275 -31.32 -1.86 -7.81
N LEU A 276 -30.41 -1.16 -8.48
CA LEU A 276 -29.22 -0.62 -7.84
C LEU A 276 -29.65 0.42 -6.79
N GLY A 277 -29.32 0.18 -5.53
CA GLY A 277 -29.49 1.17 -4.47
C GLY A 277 -28.42 2.23 -4.64
N MET A 278 -28.78 3.41 -5.16
CA MET A 278 -27.83 4.48 -5.39
C MET A 278 -27.59 5.29 -4.10
N PRO A 279 -26.36 5.30 -3.56
CA PRO A 279 -26.06 6.10 -2.38
C PRO A 279 -26.16 7.59 -2.71
N GLN A 280 -26.88 8.34 -1.88
CA GLN A 280 -27.15 9.77 -2.10
C GLN A 280 -25.91 10.65 -1.90
N PHE A 281 -24.88 10.13 -1.23
CA PHE A 281 -23.61 10.84 -1.00
C PHE A 281 -22.67 10.82 -2.22
N LEU A 282 -22.99 10.07 -3.27
CA LEU A 282 -22.15 10.03 -4.47
C LEU A 282 -22.49 11.19 -5.41
N SER A 283 -21.50 11.69 -6.14
CA SER A 283 -21.71 12.77 -7.11
C SER A 283 -22.69 12.42 -8.22
N SER A 284 -23.27 13.45 -8.83
CA SER A 284 -24.15 13.27 -9.98
C SER A 284 -23.44 12.54 -11.13
N GLU A 285 -22.14 12.79 -11.26
CA GLU A 285 -21.19 12.22 -12.20
C GLU A 285 -20.97 10.74 -11.90
N VAL A 286 -20.64 10.39 -10.66
CA VAL A 286 -20.48 9.01 -10.22
C VAL A 286 -21.79 8.23 -10.40
N GLN A 287 -22.91 8.80 -9.96
CA GLN A 287 -24.22 8.16 -10.09
C GLN A 287 -24.57 7.94 -11.57
N SER A 288 -24.28 8.91 -12.44
CA SER A 288 -24.47 8.80 -13.88
C SER A 288 -23.64 7.65 -14.46
N LEU A 289 -22.35 7.59 -14.12
CA LEU A 289 -21.43 6.54 -14.59
C LEU A 289 -21.89 5.15 -14.14
N LEU A 290 -22.23 4.99 -12.86
CA LEU A 290 -22.73 3.73 -12.31
C LEU A 290 -24.03 3.29 -13.01
N ARG A 291 -24.97 4.20 -13.27
CA ARG A 291 -26.21 3.88 -14.02
C ARG A 291 -25.91 3.42 -15.45
N ALA A 292 -24.88 3.96 -16.09
CA ALA A 292 -24.48 3.61 -17.45
C ALA A 292 -23.75 2.25 -17.50
N LEU A 293 -22.93 1.92 -16.50
CA LEU A 293 -22.24 0.64 -16.36
C LEU A 293 -23.18 -0.50 -15.93
N PHE A 294 -24.17 -0.22 -15.08
CA PHE A 294 -25.14 -1.23 -14.60
C PHE A 294 -26.35 -1.45 -15.52
N LYS A 295 -26.20 -1.20 -16.82
CA LYS A 295 -27.20 -1.61 -17.81
C LYS A 295 -27.15 -3.13 -17.98
N ARG A 296 -28.28 -3.78 -17.67
CA ARG A 296 -28.43 -5.25 -17.73
C ARG A 296 -28.35 -5.80 -19.14
N ASN A 297 -28.86 -5.06 -20.13
CA ASN A 297 -28.65 -5.40 -21.53
C ASN A 297 -27.22 -4.98 -21.90
N PRO A 298 -26.32 -5.92 -22.25
CA PRO A 298 -24.93 -5.60 -22.56
C PRO A 298 -24.78 -4.61 -23.71
N SER A 299 -25.67 -4.63 -24.71
CA SER A 299 -25.62 -3.69 -25.84
C SER A 299 -25.87 -2.23 -25.48
N ASN A 300 -26.53 -1.98 -24.33
CA ASN A 300 -26.83 -0.64 -23.85
C ASN A 300 -25.82 -0.17 -22.78
N ARG A 301 -24.84 -1.01 -22.45
CA ARG A 301 -23.85 -0.74 -21.40
C ARG A 301 -22.77 0.18 -21.94
N LEU A 302 -22.36 1.17 -21.14
CA LEU A 302 -21.26 2.06 -21.49
C LEU A 302 -20.00 1.24 -21.78
N GLY A 303 -19.33 1.53 -22.89
CA GLY A 303 -18.13 0.79 -23.33
C GLY A 303 -18.40 -0.43 -24.20
N ALA A 304 -19.68 -0.78 -24.43
CA ALA A 304 -20.08 -1.87 -25.32
C ALA A 304 -20.42 -1.42 -26.75
N GLY A 305 -20.53 -0.10 -26.99
CA GLY A 305 -20.77 0.48 -28.31
C GLY A 305 -19.56 0.40 -29.25
N PRO A 306 -19.70 0.88 -30.49
CA PRO A 306 -18.63 0.83 -31.50
C PRO A 306 -17.39 1.64 -31.10
N ASP A 307 -17.57 2.68 -30.29
CA ASP A 307 -16.50 3.54 -29.77
C ASP A 307 -15.77 2.92 -28.57
N GLY A 308 -16.25 1.79 -28.04
CA GLY A 308 -15.60 1.04 -26.97
C GLY A 308 -15.25 1.90 -25.76
N VAL A 309 -13.99 1.82 -25.31
CA VAL A 309 -13.52 2.59 -24.14
C VAL A 309 -13.64 4.11 -24.31
N GLU A 310 -13.68 4.63 -25.54
CA GLU A 310 -13.73 6.08 -25.75
C GLU A 310 -15.03 6.69 -25.18
N GLU A 311 -16.11 5.90 -25.11
CA GLU A 311 -17.33 6.30 -24.39
C GLU A 311 -17.08 6.49 -22.89
N ILE A 312 -16.23 5.67 -22.29
CA ILE A 312 -15.83 5.76 -20.88
C ILE A 312 -14.91 6.95 -20.68
N LYS A 313 -13.91 7.13 -21.57
CA LYS A 313 -12.95 8.25 -21.48
C LYS A 313 -13.63 9.63 -21.57
N ARG A 314 -14.70 9.73 -22.36
CA ARG A 314 -15.49 10.96 -22.52
C ARG A 314 -16.50 11.22 -21.41
N HIS A 315 -16.75 10.26 -20.51
CA HIS A 315 -17.70 10.46 -19.43
C HIS A 315 -17.23 11.57 -18.48
N HIS A 316 -18.14 12.45 -18.03
CA HIS A 316 -17.79 13.66 -17.25
C HIS A 316 -16.96 13.37 -15.98
N PHE A 317 -17.20 12.20 -15.37
CA PHE A 317 -16.39 11.71 -14.24
C PHE A 317 -14.88 11.70 -14.50
N PHE A 318 -14.43 11.46 -15.74
CA PHE A 318 -13.01 11.44 -16.11
C PHE A 318 -12.52 12.73 -16.77
N ALA A 319 -13.30 13.82 -16.75
CA ALA A 319 -12.98 15.05 -17.48
C ALA A 319 -11.63 15.69 -17.08
N THR A 320 -11.17 15.46 -15.85
CA THR A 320 -9.90 15.99 -15.33
C THR A 320 -8.69 15.12 -15.64
N ILE A 321 -8.88 13.94 -16.25
CA ILE A 321 -7.80 13.00 -16.53
C ILE A 321 -7.16 13.30 -17.88
N ASP A 322 -5.86 13.58 -17.88
CA ASP A 322 -5.04 13.53 -19.09
C ASP A 322 -4.61 12.08 -19.34
N TRP A 323 -5.32 11.40 -20.23
CA TRP A 323 -5.12 9.98 -20.55
C TRP A 323 -3.71 9.67 -21.09
N ASN A 324 -3.08 10.61 -21.80
CA ASN A 324 -1.75 10.42 -22.36
C ASN A 324 -0.68 10.51 -21.27
N LYS A 325 -0.79 11.50 -20.37
CA LYS A 325 0.07 11.60 -19.19
C LYS A 325 -0.12 10.42 -18.27
N LEU A 326 -1.37 9.97 -18.08
CA LEU A 326 -1.68 8.79 -17.29
C LEU A 326 -0.99 7.55 -17.85
N TYR A 327 -1.13 7.28 -19.16
CA TYR A 327 -0.47 6.14 -19.82
C TYR A 327 1.06 6.15 -19.64
N ARG A 328 1.69 7.33 -19.66
CA ARG A 328 3.13 7.50 -19.41
C ARG A 328 3.53 7.53 -17.93
N LYS A 329 2.58 7.31 -17.01
CA LYS A 329 2.78 7.40 -15.56
C LYS A 329 3.31 8.77 -15.07
N GLU A 330 2.92 9.85 -15.74
CA GLU A 330 3.32 11.22 -15.39
C GLU A 330 2.37 11.87 -14.38
N ILE A 331 1.22 11.24 -14.08
CA ILE A 331 0.28 11.69 -13.06
C ILE A 331 0.60 10.98 -11.75
N LYS A 332 0.86 11.75 -10.68
CA LYS A 332 1.19 11.22 -9.36
C LYS A 332 0.02 10.37 -8.80
N PRO A 333 0.25 9.11 -8.38
CA PRO A 333 -0.77 8.30 -7.73
C PRO A 333 -1.28 8.91 -6.42
N PRO A 334 -2.55 8.66 -6.04
CA PRO A 334 -3.13 9.17 -4.80
C PRO A 334 -2.48 8.56 -3.55
N PHE A 335 -1.92 7.35 -3.69
CA PHE A 335 -1.22 6.65 -2.63
C PHE A 335 0.08 6.07 -3.18
N LYS A 336 1.21 6.37 -2.53
CA LYS A 336 2.51 5.77 -2.84
C LYS A 336 2.89 4.80 -1.72
N PRO A 337 2.97 3.48 -1.94
CA PRO A 337 3.27 2.51 -0.87
C PRO A 337 4.58 2.82 -0.14
N ALA A 338 4.62 2.61 1.18
CA ALA A 338 5.87 2.71 1.92
C ALA A 338 6.76 1.51 1.60
N VAL A 339 7.86 1.76 0.92
CA VAL A 339 8.80 0.73 0.49
C VAL A 339 10.11 0.85 1.28
N GLY A 340 10.44 -0.20 2.03
CA GLY A 340 11.74 -0.38 2.67
C GLY A 340 12.76 -0.99 1.70
N ARG A 341 13.53 -1.97 2.16
CA ARG A 341 14.47 -2.75 1.33
C ARG A 341 13.75 -3.37 0.13
N PRO A 342 14.42 -3.55 -1.03
CA PRO A 342 13.79 -4.11 -2.24
C PRO A 342 13.04 -5.43 -2.02
N GLU A 343 13.46 -6.23 -1.03
CA GLU A 343 12.96 -7.56 -0.68
C GLU A 343 11.86 -7.56 0.39
N ASP A 344 11.53 -6.37 0.89
CA ASP A 344 10.51 -6.22 1.92
C ASP A 344 9.13 -6.53 1.35
N THR A 345 8.36 -7.23 2.18
CA THR A 345 7.05 -7.78 1.81
C THR A 345 5.97 -7.29 2.77
N PHE A 346 6.09 -6.06 3.28
CA PHE A 346 5.19 -5.48 4.30
C PHE A 346 3.72 -5.47 3.88
N HIS A 347 3.44 -5.39 2.58
CA HIS A 347 2.09 -5.40 2.03
C HIS A 347 1.57 -6.79 1.66
N PHE A 348 2.33 -7.85 1.96
CA PHE A 348 1.93 -9.24 1.74
C PHE A 348 1.53 -9.89 3.07
N ASP A 349 0.67 -10.89 2.99
CA ASP A 349 0.14 -11.55 4.20
C ASP A 349 1.25 -12.32 4.96
N PRO A 350 1.46 -12.02 6.25
CA PRO A 350 2.42 -12.72 7.10
C PRO A 350 2.23 -14.24 7.15
N GLU A 351 0.99 -14.74 7.00
CA GLU A 351 0.68 -16.17 6.92
C GLU A 351 1.52 -16.88 5.85
N PHE A 352 1.86 -16.17 4.77
CA PHE A 352 2.69 -16.69 3.69
C PHE A 352 4.15 -16.26 3.86
N THR A 353 4.44 -14.98 4.12
CA THR A 353 5.82 -14.48 4.11
C THR A 353 6.69 -15.05 5.23
N SER A 354 6.09 -15.52 6.33
CA SER A 354 6.80 -16.19 7.42
C SER A 354 7.10 -17.68 7.15
N ARG A 355 6.63 -18.25 6.04
CA ARG A 355 6.90 -19.65 5.69
C ARG A 355 8.27 -19.81 5.03
N THR A 356 8.96 -20.91 5.34
CA THR A 356 10.20 -21.25 4.65
C THR A 356 9.96 -21.41 3.15
N PRO A 357 10.68 -20.65 2.29
CA PRO A 357 10.48 -20.67 0.85
C PRO A 357 11.04 -21.96 0.25
N THR A 358 10.21 -23.00 0.19
CA THR A 358 10.59 -24.32 -0.32
C THR A 358 9.75 -24.73 -1.53
N ASP A 359 10.42 -25.02 -2.65
CA ASP A 359 9.78 -25.56 -3.86
C ASP A 359 9.82 -27.10 -3.87
N SER A 360 8.90 -27.75 -3.14
CA SER A 360 8.87 -29.22 -2.97
C SER A 360 8.75 -29.98 -4.31
N PRO A 361 9.44 -31.11 -4.53
CA PRO A 361 9.40 -31.86 -5.79
C PRO A 361 7.97 -32.16 -6.29
N GLY A 362 7.77 -32.08 -7.61
CA GLY A 362 6.48 -32.34 -8.25
C GLY A 362 6.48 -33.68 -8.98
N VAL A 363 5.46 -34.51 -8.74
CA VAL A 363 5.32 -35.80 -9.45
C VAL A 363 5.05 -35.54 -10.95
N PRO A 364 5.73 -36.23 -11.87
CA PRO A 364 5.47 -36.11 -13.31
C PRO A 364 4.03 -36.49 -13.66
N PRO A 365 3.36 -35.76 -14.57
CA PRO A 365 2.02 -36.14 -15.03
C PRO A 365 2.10 -37.28 -16.06
N SER A 366 0.97 -37.94 -16.37
CA SER A 366 0.91 -38.99 -17.39
C SER A 366 1.37 -38.52 -18.79
N ALA A 367 1.86 -39.42 -19.64
CA ALA A 367 2.44 -39.07 -20.95
C ALA A 367 1.53 -38.18 -21.84
N ASN A 368 0.22 -38.44 -21.86
CA ASN A 368 -0.77 -37.62 -22.59
C ASN A 368 -0.91 -36.19 -22.03
N ALA A 369 -0.66 -35.99 -20.73
CA ALA A 369 -0.67 -34.68 -20.10
C ALA A 369 0.55 -33.84 -20.46
N HIS A 370 1.69 -34.49 -20.69
CA HIS A 370 2.95 -33.81 -21.01
C HIS A 370 2.90 -33.17 -22.42
N GLN A 371 2.22 -33.82 -23.38
CA GLN A 371 2.06 -33.31 -24.75
C GLN A 371 1.36 -31.94 -24.81
N LEU A 372 0.43 -31.65 -23.89
CA LEU A 372 -0.34 -30.41 -23.87
C LEU A 372 0.53 -29.17 -23.59
N PHE A 373 1.65 -29.36 -22.88
CA PHE A 373 2.58 -28.30 -22.48
C PHE A 373 3.79 -28.15 -23.42
N ARG A 374 3.82 -28.84 -24.57
CA ARG A 374 4.82 -28.56 -25.61
C ARG A 374 4.76 -27.08 -26.01
N GLY A 375 5.92 -26.44 -26.05
CA GLY A 375 6.09 -25.03 -26.37
C GLY A 375 5.74 -24.05 -25.25
N PHE A 376 5.67 -24.47 -23.98
CA PHE A 376 5.40 -23.57 -22.83
C PHE A 376 6.56 -22.61 -22.53
N SER A 377 7.80 -23.00 -22.82
CA SER A 377 8.97 -22.18 -22.53
C SER A 377 8.99 -20.89 -23.33
N PHE A 378 9.28 -19.77 -22.68
CA PHE A 378 9.29 -18.41 -23.22
C PHE A 378 10.32 -17.55 -22.49
N VAL A 379 11.01 -16.69 -23.23
CA VAL A 379 11.90 -15.64 -22.71
C VAL A 379 11.55 -14.35 -23.45
N ALA A 380 11.20 -13.29 -22.72
CA ALA A 380 10.86 -12.02 -23.33
C ALA A 380 12.08 -11.38 -24.03
N THR A 381 11.92 -10.95 -25.29
CA THR A 381 13.01 -10.34 -26.08
C THR A 381 13.42 -8.93 -25.66
N ASN A 382 12.66 -8.30 -24.75
CA ASN A 382 12.85 -6.91 -24.32
C ASN A 382 13.43 -6.83 -22.90
N LEU A 383 14.51 -7.57 -22.63
CA LEU A 383 15.31 -7.47 -21.40
C LEU A 383 16.26 -6.26 -21.40
N ARG A 384 16.04 -5.27 -22.27
CA ARG A 384 16.73 -3.98 -22.13
C ARG A 384 16.05 -3.23 -20.99
N PRO A 385 16.81 -2.66 -20.03
CA PRO A 385 16.22 -1.75 -19.06
C PRO A 385 15.50 -0.66 -19.84
N GLU A 386 14.22 -0.41 -19.55
CA GLU A 386 13.61 0.86 -19.90
C GLU A 386 14.54 1.93 -19.35
N GLN A 387 15.10 2.75 -20.23
CA GLN A 387 15.84 3.93 -19.83
C GLN A 387 14.82 4.82 -19.11
N SER A 388 14.82 4.73 -17.78
CA SER A 388 14.40 5.85 -16.96
C SER A 388 15.19 7.04 -17.49
N ILE A 389 14.47 8.01 -18.04
CA ILE A 389 15.02 9.34 -18.30
C ILE A 389 15.48 9.82 -16.93
N THR A 390 16.78 9.69 -16.71
CA THR A 390 17.47 10.22 -15.54
C THR A 390 17.50 11.72 -15.76
N ASP A 391 16.41 12.38 -15.37
CA ASP A 391 16.50 13.79 -15.01
C ASP A 391 17.51 13.86 -13.86
N THR A 392 18.70 14.32 -14.18
CA THR A 392 19.73 14.77 -13.24
C THR A 392 19.16 15.89 -12.38
N ARG A 393 18.41 15.51 -11.34
CA ARG A 393 18.27 16.30 -10.11
C ARG A 393 18.93 15.50 -9.01
N GLN A 394 20.04 16.06 -8.54
CA GLN A 394 20.87 15.54 -7.48
C GLN A 394 20.02 15.28 -6.22
N ASN A 395 19.54 14.05 -6.03
CA ASN A 395 19.20 13.54 -4.71
C ASN A 395 20.36 12.64 -4.29
N SER A 396 21.21 13.19 -3.44
CA SER A 396 22.34 12.50 -2.81
C SER A 396 21.82 11.39 -1.90
N VAL A 397 21.64 10.18 -2.45
CA VAL A 397 21.51 8.96 -1.66
C VAL A 397 22.91 8.56 -1.23
N ASN A 398 23.24 8.74 0.05
CA ASN A 398 24.54 8.38 0.61
C ASN A 398 24.76 6.85 0.49
N PRO A 399 25.92 6.37 -0.01
CA PRO A 399 26.20 4.96 -0.31
C PRO A 399 26.38 4.03 0.91
N ILE A 400 26.08 4.50 2.13
CA ILE A 400 26.39 3.78 3.38
C ILE A 400 25.31 2.74 3.73
N VAL A 401 24.08 2.89 3.22
CA VAL A 401 22.96 1.98 3.57
C VAL A 401 23.10 0.60 2.91
N GLN A 402 23.85 0.48 1.81
CA GLN A 402 23.93 -0.76 1.02
C GLN A 402 25.04 -1.73 1.49
N GLN A 403 25.94 -1.30 2.37
CA GLN A 403 27.15 -2.06 2.73
C GLN A 403 27.04 -2.90 4.02
N LEU A 404 25.92 -2.82 4.77
CA LEU A 404 25.84 -3.42 6.11
C LEU A 404 25.16 -4.80 6.17
N HIS A 405 24.51 -5.26 5.09
CA HIS A 405 23.44 -6.26 5.21
C HIS A 405 23.67 -7.56 4.43
N GLY A 406 24.46 -8.47 4.99
CA GLY A 406 24.39 -9.88 4.59
C GLY A 406 22.99 -10.50 4.78
N ASN A 407 22.82 -11.76 4.34
CA ASN A 407 21.60 -12.60 4.31
C ASN A 407 20.87 -12.86 5.67
N ASN A 408 20.88 -11.92 6.62
CA ASN A 408 20.32 -12.12 7.95
C ASN A 408 18.78 -12.09 7.93
N ILE A 409 18.17 -13.23 8.25
CA ILE A 409 16.71 -13.44 8.23
C ILE A 409 16.09 -13.10 9.59
N HIS A 410 16.79 -13.38 10.69
CA HIS A 410 16.31 -13.08 12.04
C HIS A 410 17.04 -11.86 12.63
N PHE A 411 16.35 -11.14 13.53
CA PHE A 411 16.92 -10.00 14.24
C PHE A 411 18.22 -10.37 14.97
N THR A 412 18.26 -11.54 15.61
CA THR A 412 19.42 -12.03 16.38
C THR A 412 20.64 -12.36 15.51
N ASP A 413 20.45 -12.55 14.21
CA ASP A 413 21.54 -12.83 13.26
C ASP A 413 22.35 -11.55 12.98
N GLY A 414 21.66 -10.39 12.94
CA GLY A 414 22.28 -9.09 12.70
C GLY A 414 22.63 -8.31 13.97
N TYR A 415 21.89 -8.50 15.06
CA TYR A 415 21.96 -7.66 16.24
C TYR A 415 22.10 -8.44 17.54
N GLU A 416 22.81 -7.84 18.50
CA GLU A 416 22.90 -8.29 19.88
C GLU A 416 22.13 -7.32 20.79
N ILE A 417 21.17 -7.84 21.57
CA ILE A 417 20.39 -7.05 22.54
C ILE A 417 21.22 -6.76 23.79
N LYS A 418 21.09 -5.54 24.33
CA LYS A 418 21.71 -5.09 25.58
C LYS A 418 20.63 -4.67 26.59
N GLU A 419 20.89 -3.64 27.40
CA GLU A 419 19.99 -3.16 28.45
C GLU A 419 18.70 -2.50 27.94
N ASP A 420 17.72 -2.41 28.83
CA ASP A 420 16.50 -1.63 28.63
C ASP A 420 16.81 -0.14 28.65
N ILE A 421 16.34 0.58 27.63
CA ILE A 421 16.46 2.05 27.52
C ILE A 421 15.09 2.75 27.61
N GLY A 422 13.99 2.00 27.54
CA GLY A 422 12.65 2.55 27.75
C GLY A 422 11.57 1.48 27.76
N VAL A 423 10.50 1.70 28.53
CA VAL A 423 9.34 0.80 28.61
C VAL A 423 8.08 1.57 28.26
N GLY A 424 7.39 1.15 27.21
CA GLY A 424 6.07 1.65 26.82
C GLY A 424 4.96 0.67 27.19
N SER A 425 3.70 1.08 26.99
CA SER A 425 2.53 0.26 27.36
C SER A 425 2.38 -1.03 26.55
N TYR A 426 2.92 -1.05 25.33
CA TYR A 426 2.80 -2.17 24.37
C TYR A 426 4.15 -2.54 23.71
N SER A 427 5.24 -1.89 24.13
CA SER A 427 6.57 -2.07 23.54
C SER A 427 7.68 -1.89 24.56
N VAL A 428 8.82 -2.52 24.32
CA VAL A 428 10.05 -2.33 25.11
C VAL A 428 11.14 -1.83 24.18
N CYS A 429 11.81 -0.74 24.56
CA CYS A 429 12.95 -0.19 23.86
C CYS A 429 14.23 -0.67 24.54
N LYS A 430 15.13 -1.30 23.78
CA LYS A 430 16.43 -1.79 24.26
C LYS A 430 17.57 -1.19 23.44
N ARG A 431 18.74 -1.04 24.04
CA ARG A 431 19.96 -0.82 23.24
C ARG A 431 20.33 -2.11 22.53
N CYS A 432 20.80 -2.03 21.30
CA CYS A 432 21.34 -3.18 20.57
C CYS A 432 22.61 -2.80 19.82
N ILE A 433 23.44 -3.79 19.51
CA ILE A 433 24.70 -3.61 18.79
C ILE A 433 24.63 -4.43 17.50
N HIS A 434 24.90 -3.79 16.37
CA HIS A 434 25.02 -4.51 15.10
C HIS A 434 26.28 -5.38 15.12
N ARG A 435 26.12 -6.68 14.90
CA ARG A 435 27.20 -7.67 15.14
C ARG A 435 28.42 -7.46 14.25
N ILE A 436 28.22 -7.02 13.01
CA ILE A 436 29.30 -6.88 12.02
C ILE A 436 30.06 -5.57 12.23
N THR A 437 29.34 -4.46 12.43
CA THR A 437 29.96 -3.13 12.47
C THR A 437 30.18 -2.58 13.86
N SER A 438 29.70 -3.29 14.88
CA SER A 438 29.76 -2.87 16.27
C SER A 438 29.10 -1.50 16.54
N VAL A 439 28.29 -1.00 15.60
CA VAL A 439 27.53 0.25 15.76
C VAL A 439 26.35 -0.01 16.68
N GLU A 440 26.13 0.91 17.61
CA GLU A 440 25.02 0.84 18.57
C GLU A 440 23.75 1.51 18.02
N TYR A 441 22.62 0.89 18.33
CA TYR A 441 21.28 1.29 17.91
C TYR A 441 20.29 1.14 19.07
N ALA A 442 19.10 1.71 18.89
CA ALA A 442 17.93 1.41 19.71
C ALA A 442 17.05 0.41 18.97
N VAL A 443 16.46 -0.57 19.66
CA VAL A 443 15.43 -1.46 19.09
C VAL A 443 14.16 -1.34 19.91
N LYS A 444 13.06 -0.98 19.26
CA LYS A 444 11.72 -1.00 19.83
C LYS A 444 11.06 -2.33 19.46
N ILE A 445 10.78 -3.13 20.49
CA ILE A 445 10.20 -4.47 20.37
C ILE A 445 8.71 -4.37 20.69
N ILE A 446 7.86 -4.64 19.71
CA ILE A 446 6.40 -4.46 19.77
C ILE A 446 5.73 -5.83 19.71
N GLU A 447 4.81 -6.11 20.62
CA GLU A 447 4.04 -7.35 20.63
C GLU A 447 2.80 -7.21 19.73
N LYS A 448 2.73 -7.98 18.64
CA LYS A 448 1.68 -7.83 17.60
C LYS A 448 0.26 -8.09 18.11
N SER A 449 0.13 -8.92 19.14
CA SER A 449 -1.16 -9.20 19.78
C SER A 449 -1.75 -7.97 20.50
N LYS A 450 -0.90 -7.03 20.93
CA LYS A 450 -1.29 -5.83 21.67
C LYS A 450 -1.45 -4.62 20.75
N LYS A 451 -0.60 -4.49 19.73
CA LYS A 451 -0.61 -3.35 18.80
C LYS A 451 -0.07 -3.74 17.43
N ASP A 452 -0.76 -3.31 16.38
CA ASP A 452 -0.28 -3.37 15.00
C ASP A 452 0.66 -2.17 14.71
N PRO A 453 1.97 -2.41 14.44
CA PRO A 453 2.93 -1.35 14.18
C PRO A 453 2.99 -0.92 12.70
N SER A 454 2.15 -1.47 11.82
CA SER A 454 2.23 -1.24 10.37
C SER A 454 2.22 0.24 9.98
N GLU A 455 1.34 1.03 10.59
CA GLU A 455 1.22 2.47 10.33
C GLU A 455 2.47 3.24 10.80
N GLU A 456 3.01 2.90 11.97
CA GLU A 456 4.24 3.50 12.52
C GLU A 456 5.43 3.24 11.59
N ILE A 457 5.57 2.00 11.09
CA ILE A 457 6.62 1.63 10.13
C ILE A 457 6.47 2.42 8.84
N GLU A 458 5.25 2.51 8.31
CA GLU A 458 4.98 3.24 7.05
C GLU A 458 5.34 4.73 7.17
N ILE A 459 4.95 5.38 8.26
CA ILE A 459 5.27 6.79 8.53
C ILE A 459 6.78 6.97 8.66
N LEU A 460 7.46 6.13 9.44
CA LEU A 460 8.91 6.25 9.64
C LEU A 460 9.72 5.95 8.37
N LEU A 461 9.31 4.97 7.56
CA LEU A 461 9.96 4.71 6.26
C LEU A 461 9.78 5.88 5.29
N ARG A 462 8.62 6.54 5.30
CA ARG A 462 8.32 7.63 4.36
C ARG A 462 8.94 8.96 4.78
N TYR A 463 8.94 9.28 6.07
CA TYR A 463 9.28 10.62 6.58
C TYR A 463 10.53 10.65 7.47
N GLY A 464 11.09 9.51 7.86
CA GLY A 464 12.27 9.42 8.73
C GLY A 464 13.59 9.94 8.12
N GLN A 465 13.56 10.46 6.89
CA GLN A 465 14.69 11.19 6.30
C GLN A 465 14.76 12.65 6.75
N HIS A 466 13.67 13.19 7.28
CA HIS A 466 13.69 14.55 7.84
C HIS A 466 14.66 14.58 9.03
N PRO A 467 15.57 15.57 9.13
CA PRO A 467 16.61 15.59 10.15
C PRO A 467 16.02 15.42 11.53
N ASN A 468 14.96 16.13 11.91
CA ASN A 468 14.40 16.06 13.27
C ASN A 468 13.39 14.92 13.53
N ILE A 469 13.32 13.90 12.67
CA ILE A 469 12.50 12.70 12.88
C ILE A 469 13.44 11.50 13.10
N ILE A 470 13.10 10.62 14.03
CA ILE A 470 13.89 9.42 14.28
C ILE A 470 14.04 8.57 13.01
N THR A 471 15.26 8.16 12.71
CA THR A 471 15.52 7.32 11.54
C THR A 471 15.30 5.85 11.88
N LEU A 472 14.35 5.22 11.18
CA LEU A 472 14.21 3.77 11.16
C LEU A 472 15.27 3.16 10.25
N LYS A 473 16.15 2.32 10.82
CA LYS A 473 17.27 1.68 10.13
C LYS A 473 16.88 0.33 9.57
N ASP A 474 16.25 -0.52 10.38
CA ASP A 474 15.85 -1.88 9.99
C ASP A 474 14.55 -2.30 10.68
N VAL A 475 13.84 -3.25 10.07
CA VAL A 475 12.63 -3.87 10.60
C VAL A 475 12.73 -5.38 10.51
N TYR A 476 12.42 -6.08 11.61
CA TYR A 476 12.29 -7.54 11.63
C TYR A 476 10.92 -7.93 12.18
N ASP A 477 10.32 -8.96 11.60
CA ASP A 477 9.04 -9.52 12.04
C ASP A 477 9.18 -11.04 12.15
N ASP A 478 9.05 -11.57 13.36
CA ASP A 478 9.12 -13.01 13.64
C ASP A 478 7.73 -13.68 13.74
N GLY A 479 6.67 -12.93 13.46
CA GLY A 479 5.28 -13.35 13.58
C GLY A 479 4.63 -13.03 14.94
N LYS A 480 5.40 -12.93 16.03
CA LYS A 480 4.91 -12.58 17.37
C LYS A 480 5.31 -11.16 17.76
N PHE A 481 6.55 -10.80 17.50
CA PHE A 481 7.15 -9.51 17.78
C PHE A 481 7.61 -8.83 16.50
N VAL A 482 7.52 -7.51 16.49
CA VAL A 482 8.13 -6.65 15.48
C VAL A 482 9.25 -5.84 16.13
N TYR A 483 10.41 -5.84 15.51
CA TYR A 483 11.63 -5.16 15.97
C TYR A 483 11.91 -3.98 15.06
N LEU A 484 11.77 -2.76 15.58
CA LEU A 484 12.10 -1.53 14.87
C LEU A 484 13.48 -1.05 15.34
N VAL A 485 14.50 -1.24 14.51
CA VAL A 485 15.86 -0.78 14.79
C VAL A 485 15.97 0.67 14.34
N MET A 486 16.30 1.56 15.27
CA MET A 486 16.39 3.00 15.09
C MET A 486 17.76 3.49 15.55
N GLU A 487 18.12 4.70 15.14
CA GLU A 487 19.29 5.37 15.70
C GLU A 487 19.19 5.54 17.24
N LEU A 488 20.32 5.44 17.93
CA LEU A 488 20.38 5.55 19.39
C LEU A 488 20.47 7.03 19.80
N MET A 489 19.50 7.50 20.57
CA MET A 489 19.47 8.87 21.12
C MET A 489 20.28 8.92 22.43
N ARG A 490 21.49 9.47 22.40
CA ARG A 490 22.38 9.53 23.58
C ARG A 490 22.16 10.79 24.42
N GLY A 491 21.60 11.84 23.83
CA GLY A 491 21.43 13.15 24.47
C GLY A 491 20.31 13.24 25.51
N GLY A 492 19.52 12.17 25.68
CA GLY A 492 18.44 12.08 26.65
C GLY A 492 17.17 12.85 26.27
N GLU A 493 16.18 12.83 27.16
CA GLU A 493 14.90 13.52 26.99
C GLU A 493 15.07 15.04 27.01
N LEU A 494 14.31 15.73 26.15
CA LEU A 494 14.36 17.18 25.99
C LEU A 494 14.22 17.93 27.32
N LEU A 495 13.17 17.60 28.08
CA LEU A 495 12.82 18.34 29.29
C LEU A 495 13.83 18.09 30.42
N ASP A 496 14.35 16.87 30.55
CA ASP A 496 15.40 16.56 31.54
C ASP A 496 16.63 17.42 31.33
N ARG A 497 17.03 17.52 30.07
CA ARG A 497 18.20 18.29 29.69
C ARG A 497 17.97 19.77 29.91
N ILE A 498 16.84 20.28 29.42
CA ILE A 498 16.46 21.67 29.64
C ILE A 498 16.52 21.94 31.12
N LEU A 499 15.78 21.24 31.98
CA LEU A 499 15.70 21.51 33.42
C LEU A 499 17.04 21.37 34.18
N ARG A 500 17.99 20.57 33.69
CA ARG A 500 19.33 20.41 34.29
C ARG A 500 20.35 21.47 33.86
N GLN A 501 20.11 22.21 32.78
CA GLN A 501 21.00 23.30 32.36
C GLN A 501 21.07 24.40 33.43
N LYS A 502 22.28 24.93 33.69
CA LYS A 502 22.50 25.99 34.69
C LYS A 502 21.89 27.34 34.30
N GLY A 503 21.73 27.57 33.01
CA GLY A 503 21.08 28.75 32.45
C GLY A 503 20.21 28.32 31.29
N PHE A 504 18.96 28.77 31.29
CA PHE A 504 18.04 28.59 30.16
C PHE A 504 17.17 29.84 30.05
N SER A 505 17.16 30.44 28.87
CA SER A 505 16.49 31.69 28.61
C SER A 505 15.29 31.54 27.69
N GLU A 506 14.53 32.63 27.59
CA GLU A 506 13.43 32.74 26.64
C GLU A 506 13.89 32.54 25.19
N ARG A 507 15.10 33.01 24.84
CA ARG A 507 15.70 32.78 23.52
C ARG A 507 15.94 31.30 23.23
N GLU A 508 16.46 30.56 24.20
CA GLU A 508 16.72 29.12 24.05
C GLU A 508 15.42 28.33 23.97
N ALA A 509 14.40 28.70 24.76
CA ALA A 509 13.05 28.15 24.65
C ALA A 509 12.45 28.38 23.25
N SER A 510 12.64 29.58 22.68
CA SER A 510 12.17 29.92 21.34
C SER A 510 12.89 29.11 20.25
N ALA A 511 14.21 28.90 20.38
CA ALA A 511 14.97 28.06 19.46
C ALA A 511 14.51 26.59 19.47
N VAL A 512 14.35 26.01 20.66
CA VAL A 512 13.83 24.64 20.84
C VAL A 512 12.42 24.51 20.24
N LEU A 513 11.52 25.44 20.56
CA LEU A 513 10.15 25.40 20.04
C LEU A 513 10.14 25.52 18.52
N CYS A 514 10.96 26.42 17.95
CA CYS A 514 11.05 26.63 16.51
C CYS A 514 11.43 25.32 15.79
N THR A 515 12.44 24.58 16.27
CA THR A 515 12.87 23.32 15.64
C THR A 515 11.78 22.25 15.71
N ILE A 516 11.11 22.11 16.86
CA ILE A 516 10.03 21.13 17.01
C ILE A 516 8.83 21.51 16.14
N THR A 517 8.42 22.78 16.14
CA THR A 517 7.29 23.25 15.34
C THR A 517 7.57 23.17 13.84
N LYS A 518 8.79 23.41 13.36
CA LYS A 518 9.16 23.15 11.95
C LYS A 518 8.95 21.68 11.57
N THR A 519 9.32 20.77 12.46
CA THR A 519 9.15 19.33 12.25
C THR A 519 7.67 18.95 12.23
N VAL A 520 6.87 19.51 13.15
CA VAL A 520 5.42 19.29 13.21
C VAL A 520 4.71 19.90 12.00
N GLU A 521 5.13 21.09 11.54
CA GLU A 521 4.60 21.71 10.32
C GLU A 521 4.91 20.87 9.08
N TYR A 522 6.13 20.34 8.96
CA TYR A 522 6.48 19.40 7.91
C TYR A 522 5.54 18.18 7.93
N LEU A 523 5.35 17.54 9.09
CA LEU A 523 4.41 16.42 9.24
C LEU A 523 2.99 16.82 8.84
N HIS A 524 2.47 17.93 9.37
CA HIS A 524 1.11 18.42 9.09
C HIS A 524 0.90 18.74 7.61
N SER A 525 1.90 19.32 6.93
CA SER A 525 1.86 19.61 5.48
C SER A 525 1.80 18.33 4.63
N GLN A 526 2.37 17.24 5.14
CA GLN A 526 2.26 15.91 4.53
C GLN A 526 1.00 15.18 4.95
N GLY A 527 0.13 15.80 5.74
CA GLY A 527 -1.07 15.20 6.30
C GLY A 527 -0.79 14.24 7.46
N VAL A 528 0.39 14.22 8.08
CA VAL A 528 0.64 13.35 9.25
C VAL A 528 0.39 14.13 10.54
N VAL A 529 -0.41 13.58 11.45
CA VAL A 529 -0.54 14.07 12.83
C VAL A 529 0.10 13.09 13.80
N HIS A 530 0.83 13.61 14.79
CA HIS A 530 1.61 12.77 15.70
C HIS A 530 0.76 12.22 16.85
N ARG A 531 -0.15 13.02 17.42
CA ARG A 531 -1.15 12.68 18.46
C ARG A 531 -0.61 12.23 19.82
N ASP A 532 0.70 11.99 19.95
CA ASP A 532 1.36 11.69 21.23
C ASP A 532 2.65 12.53 21.41
N LEU A 533 2.60 13.81 21.03
CA LEU A 533 3.70 14.72 21.32
C LEU A 533 3.75 14.98 22.83
N LYS A 534 4.81 14.50 23.46
CA LYS A 534 5.11 14.71 24.88
C LYS A 534 6.62 14.74 25.09
N PRO A 535 7.10 15.31 26.20
CA PRO A 535 8.54 15.48 26.42
C PRO A 535 9.35 14.18 26.37
N SER A 536 8.80 13.05 26.83
CA SER A 536 9.50 11.76 26.79
C SER A 536 9.66 11.18 25.38
N ASN A 537 8.96 11.73 24.39
CA ASN A 537 9.01 11.31 22.98
C ASN A 537 9.89 12.23 22.13
N ILE A 538 10.51 13.24 22.74
CA ILE A 538 11.38 14.23 22.08
C ILE A 538 12.77 14.13 22.74
N LEU A 539 13.74 13.64 21.98
CA LEU A 539 15.08 13.33 22.50
C LEU A 539 16.17 14.07 21.72
N TYR A 540 17.30 14.29 22.37
CA TYR A 540 18.52 14.76 21.73
C TYR A 540 19.34 13.57 21.20
N VAL A 541 19.91 13.71 20.00
CA VAL A 541 20.83 12.71 19.44
C VAL A 541 22.08 12.59 20.31
N ASP A 542 22.62 13.72 20.78
CA ASP A 542 23.92 13.81 21.45
C ASP A 542 23.91 14.74 22.66
N GLU A 543 25.04 14.80 23.36
CA GLU A 543 25.26 15.62 24.55
C GLU A 543 25.62 17.09 24.23
N THR A 544 25.33 17.63 23.05
CA THR A 544 25.56 19.07 22.76
C THR A 544 24.45 19.96 23.31
N GLY A 545 23.19 19.53 23.19
CA GLY A 545 22.03 20.33 23.58
C GLY A 545 21.67 21.38 22.54
N ASP A 546 22.22 21.26 21.34
CA ASP A 546 21.82 22.04 20.17
C ASP A 546 20.39 21.65 19.76
N PRO A 547 19.46 22.61 19.63
CA PRO A 547 18.12 22.36 19.09
C PRO A 547 18.11 21.54 17.79
N GLU A 548 19.09 21.70 16.90
CA GLU A 548 19.16 20.95 15.63
C GLU A 548 19.38 19.43 15.83
N SER A 549 19.91 19.03 16.99
CA SER A 549 20.09 17.62 17.38
C SER A 549 18.82 16.99 17.98
N ILE A 550 17.69 17.70 18.01
CA ILE A 550 16.41 17.16 18.49
C ILE A 550 15.81 16.19 17.47
N ARG A 551 15.23 15.08 17.96
CA ARG A 551 14.47 14.08 17.21
C ARG A 551 13.13 13.78 17.89
N ILE A 552 12.06 13.73 17.09
CA ILE A 552 10.77 13.17 17.51
C ILE A 552 10.84 11.65 17.30
N CYS A 553 10.54 10.85 18.33
CA CYS A 553 10.92 9.43 18.35
C CYS A 553 9.77 8.42 18.37
N ASP A 554 8.58 8.75 18.89
CA ASP A 554 7.49 7.76 19.05
C ASP A 554 6.29 8.04 18.15
N PHE A 555 6.30 7.43 16.96
CA PHE A 555 5.22 7.52 15.98
C PHE A 555 4.15 6.45 16.16
N GLY A 556 4.14 5.70 17.27
CA GLY A 556 3.18 4.63 17.50
C GLY A 556 1.72 5.10 17.51
N PHE A 557 1.47 6.37 17.83
CA PHE A 557 0.13 6.98 17.74
C PHE A 557 -0.03 7.91 16.55
N ALA A 558 1.00 8.08 15.73
CA ALA A 558 0.89 8.93 14.56
C ALA A 558 -0.14 8.37 13.57
N LYS A 559 -0.68 9.24 12.73
CA LYS A 559 -1.65 8.86 11.70
C LYS A 559 -1.45 9.71 10.46
N GLN A 560 -1.39 9.04 9.32
CA GLN A 560 -1.51 9.69 8.04
C GLN A 560 -2.97 10.12 7.81
N LEU A 561 -3.25 11.41 8.00
CA LEU A 561 -4.42 12.09 7.44
C LEU A 561 -4.26 12.21 5.92
N ARG A 562 -5.38 12.23 5.21
CA ARG A 562 -5.39 12.50 3.76
C ARG A 562 -5.27 14.01 3.51
N ALA A 563 -4.79 14.38 2.32
CA ALA A 563 -4.37 15.73 1.91
C ALA A 563 -5.37 16.87 2.25
N GLU A 564 -4.83 18.09 2.33
CA GLU A 564 -5.46 19.39 2.70
C GLU A 564 -6.73 19.79 1.93
N ASN A 565 -7.18 18.97 0.98
CA ASN A 565 -8.49 19.12 0.35
C ASN A 565 -9.63 18.94 1.35
N GLY A 566 -9.38 18.50 2.60
CA GLY A 566 -10.27 18.69 3.76
C GLY A 566 -11.68 18.13 3.61
N LEU A 567 -11.91 17.33 2.58
CA LEU A 567 -13.19 16.84 2.16
C LEU A 567 -12.98 15.40 1.76
N LEU A 568 -13.75 14.51 2.39
CA LEU A 568 -14.67 13.74 1.57
C LEU A 568 -15.26 14.71 0.54
N MET A 569 -14.66 14.86 -0.64
CA MET A 569 -15.38 15.35 -1.81
C MET A 569 -16.34 14.21 -2.15
N THR A 570 -17.41 14.19 -1.35
CA THR A 570 -18.79 14.03 -1.76
C THR A 570 -19.14 15.29 -2.56
N PRO A 571 -19.08 15.29 -3.89
CA PRO A 571 -19.62 16.37 -4.69
C PRO A 571 -21.10 16.10 -4.89
N CYS A 572 -21.94 16.34 -3.89
CA CYS A 572 -23.38 16.50 -4.07
C CYS A 572 -23.94 17.28 -2.89
N TYR A 573 -24.12 18.58 -3.07
CA TYR A 573 -24.98 19.48 -2.28
C TYR A 573 -25.52 18.91 -0.96
N THR A 574 -24.80 19.18 0.14
CA THR A 574 -25.24 19.90 1.35
C THR A 574 -24.36 19.43 2.52
N ALA A 575 -23.60 20.36 3.10
CA ALA A 575 -22.62 20.19 4.18
C ALA A 575 -23.18 19.67 5.52
N ASN A 576 -24.38 19.08 5.57
CA ASN A 576 -25.09 18.77 6.81
C ASN A 576 -24.88 17.32 7.32
N PHE A 577 -24.17 16.45 6.58
CA PHE A 577 -24.09 15.02 6.89
C PHE A 577 -22.67 14.44 7.05
N VAL A 578 -21.62 15.24 6.85
CA VAL A 578 -20.35 14.87 7.49
C VAL A 578 -20.57 15.10 8.97
N ALA A 579 -20.55 14.01 9.73
CA ALA A 579 -20.75 14.06 11.16
C ALA A 579 -19.78 15.11 11.71
N PRO A 580 -20.26 16.23 12.31
CA PRO A 580 -19.43 17.35 12.69
C PRO A 580 -18.20 16.92 13.49
N GLU A 581 -18.31 15.83 14.26
CA GLU A 581 -17.24 15.19 15.00
C GLU A 581 -16.06 14.74 14.15
N VAL A 582 -16.20 14.34 12.87
CA VAL A 582 -15.08 13.84 12.05
C VAL A 582 -14.21 14.98 11.51
N LEU A 583 -14.84 16.05 10.99
CA LEU A 583 -14.14 17.27 10.56
C LEU A 583 -13.57 18.03 11.77
N LYS A 584 -14.35 18.09 12.86
CA LYS A 584 -13.83 18.55 14.15
C LYS A 584 -12.61 17.73 14.52
N LYS A 585 -12.63 16.39 14.39
CA LYS A 585 -11.52 15.51 14.78
C LYS A 585 -10.23 15.70 13.98
N GLN A 586 -10.28 16.04 12.69
CA GLN A 586 -9.06 16.30 11.91
C GLN A 586 -8.35 17.59 12.32
N GLY A 587 -9.09 18.71 12.40
CA GLY A 587 -8.56 19.96 12.94
C GLY A 587 -8.19 19.84 14.41
N TYR A 588 -8.94 19.04 15.17
CA TYR A 588 -8.67 18.71 16.57
C TYR A 588 -7.37 17.91 16.75
N ASP A 589 -7.11 16.88 15.96
CA ASP A 589 -5.90 16.05 16.09
C ASP A 589 -4.63 16.88 15.80
N ALA A 590 -4.64 17.73 14.76
CA ALA A 590 -3.54 18.67 14.50
C ALA A 590 -3.43 19.74 15.60
N ALA A 591 -4.55 20.26 16.09
CA ALA A 591 -4.57 21.20 17.21
C ALA A 591 -4.12 20.54 18.54
N CYS A 592 -4.26 19.22 18.71
CA CYS A 592 -3.75 18.48 19.86
C CYS A 592 -2.22 18.48 19.87
N ASP A 593 -1.58 18.33 18.71
CA ASP A 593 -0.13 18.47 18.60
C ASP A 593 0.32 19.88 19.05
N ILE A 594 -0.40 20.93 18.61
CA ILE A 594 -0.10 22.31 19.02
C ILE A 594 -0.34 22.54 20.52
N TRP A 595 -1.40 21.95 21.08
CA TRP A 595 -1.65 22.00 22.52
C TRP A 595 -0.49 21.38 23.30
N SER A 596 -0.04 20.20 22.90
CA SER A 596 1.13 19.55 23.50
C SER A 596 2.38 20.42 23.44
N LEU A 597 2.62 21.10 22.32
CA LEU A 597 3.72 22.07 22.21
C LEU A 597 3.52 23.29 23.11
N GLY A 598 2.28 23.74 23.32
CA GLY A 598 1.94 24.82 24.25
C GLY A 598 2.21 24.44 25.72
N ILE A 599 1.89 23.20 26.11
CA ILE A 599 2.20 22.67 27.45
C ILE A 599 3.73 22.64 27.64
N LEU A 600 4.45 22.10 26.64
CA LEU A 600 5.91 22.05 26.66
C LEU A 600 6.51 23.46 26.77
N LEU A 601 6.04 24.42 25.97
CA LEU A 601 6.50 25.81 26.02
C LEU A 601 6.23 26.46 27.37
N TYR A 602 5.01 26.32 27.91
CA TYR A 602 4.68 26.82 29.23
C TYR A 602 5.67 26.27 30.26
N THR A 603 5.94 24.96 30.25
CA THR A 603 6.86 24.36 31.22
C THR A 603 8.30 24.79 31.04
N MET A 604 8.76 25.01 29.81
CA MET A 604 10.08 25.56 29.53
C MET A 604 10.25 26.98 30.11
N LEU A 605 9.21 27.82 30.06
CA LEU A 605 9.24 29.20 30.54
C LEU A 605 8.97 29.33 32.04
N ALA A 606 7.94 28.64 32.53
CA ALA A 606 7.48 28.73 33.92
C ALA A 606 8.32 27.89 34.89
N GLY A 607 8.91 26.79 34.40
CA GLY A 607 9.57 25.79 35.24
C GLY A 607 8.61 24.85 35.98
N PHE A 608 7.32 24.88 35.66
CA PHE A 608 6.26 23.98 36.17
C PHE A 608 5.17 23.79 35.11
N THR A 609 4.21 22.88 35.31
CA THR A 609 3.15 22.63 34.31
C THR A 609 1.95 23.57 34.49
N PRO A 610 1.19 23.90 33.43
CA PRO A 610 0.11 24.88 33.53
C PRO A 610 -1.12 24.38 34.31
N PHE A 611 -1.34 23.06 34.34
CA PHE A 611 -2.59 22.48 34.87
C PHE A 611 -2.39 21.50 36.02
N ALA A 612 -1.20 20.93 36.21
CA ALA A 612 -0.88 20.09 37.35
C ALA A 612 0.09 20.81 38.30
N ASN A 613 -0.21 20.72 39.59
CA ASN A 613 0.57 21.24 40.71
C ASN A 613 1.58 20.20 41.22
N GLY A 614 1.40 18.92 40.88
CA GLY A 614 2.27 17.82 41.30
C GLY A 614 1.81 16.46 40.77
N PRO A 615 2.56 15.39 41.05
CA PRO A 615 2.20 14.02 40.65
C PRO A 615 0.94 13.48 41.35
N ASP A 616 0.56 14.05 42.49
CA ASP A 616 -0.56 13.58 43.32
C ASP A 616 -1.92 14.16 42.91
N ASP A 617 -1.95 15.13 41.98
CA ASP A 617 -3.19 15.68 41.46
C ASP A 617 -4.01 14.58 40.76
N THR A 618 -5.31 14.55 41.02
CA THR A 618 -6.20 13.60 40.37
C THR A 618 -6.47 13.99 38.90
N PRO A 619 -6.69 13.02 38.00
CA PRO A 619 -7.07 13.32 36.61
C PRO A 619 -8.27 14.25 36.49
N GLU A 620 -9.25 14.13 37.38
CA GLU A 620 -10.47 14.93 37.41
C GLU A 620 -10.18 16.40 37.73
N GLU A 621 -9.28 16.67 38.70
CA GLU A 621 -8.84 18.03 39.04
C GLU A 621 -8.07 18.68 37.89
N ILE A 622 -7.17 17.92 37.26
CA ILE A 622 -6.39 18.40 36.11
C ILE A 622 -7.33 18.73 34.94
N LEU A 623 -8.27 17.83 34.62
CA LEU A 623 -9.25 18.04 33.55
C LEU A 623 -10.18 19.23 33.84
N ALA A 624 -10.57 19.45 35.10
CA ALA A 624 -11.35 20.63 35.50
C ALA A 624 -10.58 21.93 35.26
N ARG A 625 -9.27 21.96 35.59
CA ARG A 625 -8.41 23.13 35.34
C ARG A 625 -8.23 23.37 33.83
N ILE A 626 -7.98 22.32 33.05
CA ILE A 626 -7.92 22.40 31.58
C ILE A 626 -9.23 22.96 31.01
N GLY A 627 -10.38 22.42 31.43
CA GLY A 627 -11.69 22.86 30.97
C GLY A 627 -12.03 24.30 31.36
N SER A 628 -11.48 24.80 32.46
CA SER A 628 -11.63 26.20 32.87
C SER A 628 -10.84 27.17 32.00
N GLY A 629 -9.81 26.70 31.29
CA GLY A 629 -8.89 27.50 30.50
C GLY A 629 -8.01 28.46 31.31
N LYS A 630 -8.00 28.33 32.65
CA LYS A 630 -7.24 29.21 33.54
C LYS A 630 -5.92 28.56 33.95
N TYR A 631 -4.83 29.27 33.71
CA TYR A 631 -3.48 28.96 34.19
C TYR A 631 -2.75 30.27 34.50
N ILE A 632 -1.62 30.17 35.20
CA ILE A 632 -0.92 31.32 35.78
C ILE A 632 0.04 31.92 34.73
N LEU A 633 -0.08 33.22 34.48
CA LEU A 633 0.83 34.00 33.62
C LEU A 633 1.43 35.22 34.33
N SER A 634 1.46 35.18 35.67
CA SER A 634 1.98 36.22 36.55
C SER A 634 2.68 35.57 37.74
N GLY A 635 3.73 36.17 38.26
CA GLY A 635 4.51 35.62 39.36
C GLY A 635 5.64 34.70 38.91
N GLY A 636 6.76 34.75 39.63
CA GLY A 636 7.94 33.94 39.33
C GLY A 636 8.57 34.37 38.01
N ASN A 637 8.89 33.40 37.14
CA ASN A 637 9.48 33.71 35.83
C ASN A 637 8.58 34.59 34.96
N TRP A 638 7.26 34.49 35.09
CA TRP A 638 6.31 35.23 34.26
C TRP A 638 6.37 36.75 34.44
N ASP A 639 6.95 37.23 35.55
CA ASP A 639 7.18 38.67 35.75
C ASP A 639 8.31 39.21 34.87
N THR A 640 9.20 38.32 34.41
CA THR A 640 10.36 38.64 33.57
C THR A 640 10.22 38.19 32.11
N VAL A 641 9.34 37.23 31.85
CA VAL A 641 9.06 36.71 30.50
C VAL A 641 8.28 37.75 29.68
N SER A 642 8.65 37.90 28.41
CA SER A 642 8.06 38.91 27.53
C SER A 642 6.55 38.73 27.32
N ASP A 643 5.86 39.83 27.00
CA ASP A 643 4.44 39.78 26.65
C ASP A 643 4.19 38.96 25.36
N ALA A 644 5.17 38.92 24.45
CA ALA A 644 5.11 38.10 23.25
C ALA A 644 5.14 36.59 23.57
N ALA A 645 5.90 36.17 24.59
CA ALA A 645 5.87 34.80 25.10
C ALA A 645 4.52 34.46 25.74
N LYS A 646 3.97 35.36 26.55
CA LYS A 646 2.64 35.18 27.15
C LYS A 646 1.56 35.03 26.08
N ASP A 647 1.63 35.84 25.03
CA ASP A 647 0.68 35.82 23.91
C ASP A 647 0.74 34.49 23.13
N ILE A 648 1.94 34.01 22.75
CA ILE A 648 2.05 32.75 22.00
C ILE A 648 1.59 31.55 22.83
N VAL A 649 1.95 31.49 24.12
CA VAL A 649 1.49 30.46 25.06
C VAL A 649 -0.03 30.47 25.14
N THR A 650 -0.62 31.67 25.23
CA THR A 650 -2.08 31.83 25.31
C THR A 650 -2.80 31.30 24.09
N LYS A 651 -2.27 31.60 22.90
CA LYS A 651 -2.86 31.16 21.63
C LYS A 651 -2.62 29.67 21.34
N MET A 652 -1.55 29.06 21.87
CA MET A 652 -1.30 27.62 21.76
C MET A 652 -2.10 26.80 22.78
N LEU A 653 -2.36 27.34 23.97
CA LEU A 653 -3.18 26.72 25.03
C LEU A 653 -4.64 27.20 25.03
N HIS A 654 -5.12 27.70 23.91
CA HIS A 654 -6.53 28.06 23.78
C HIS A 654 -7.40 26.80 23.89
N VAL A 655 -8.44 26.82 24.75
CA VAL A 655 -9.29 25.66 25.03
C VAL A 655 -10.05 25.21 23.78
N ASP A 656 -10.59 26.16 23.01
CA ASP A 656 -11.18 25.89 21.70
C ASP A 656 -10.09 25.56 20.66
N PRO A 657 -10.04 24.32 20.11
CA PRO A 657 -9.06 23.92 19.11
C PRO A 657 -9.09 24.76 17.83
N HIS A 658 -10.24 25.36 17.47
CA HIS A 658 -10.39 26.15 16.24
C HIS A 658 -9.80 27.56 16.35
N GLN A 659 -9.63 28.07 17.57
CA GLN A 659 -8.97 29.35 17.85
C GLN A 659 -7.49 29.17 18.17
N ARG A 660 -7.03 27.92 18.30
CA ARG A 660 -5.64 27.59 18.53
C ARG A 660 -4.81 27.87 17.29
N LEU A 661 -3.57 28.30 17.46
CA LEU A 661 -2.64 28.46 16.34
C LEU A 661 -2.44 27.13 15.61
N THR A 662 -2.23 27.19 14.30
CA THR A 662 -1.70 26.07 13.52
C THR A 662 -0.17 26.13 13.52
N ALA A 663 0.52 25.03 13.17
CA ALA A 663 1.99 25.01 13.13
C ALA A 663 2.60 26.13 12.26
N PRO A 664 2.07 26.43 11.05
CA PRO A 664 2.54 27.57 10.25
C PRO A 664 2.34 28.93 10.93
N LEU A 665 1.25 29.10 11.70
CA LEU A 665 0.98 30.35 12.42
C LEU A 665 1.88 30.52 13.65
N VAL A 666 2.22 29.43 14.35
CA VAL A 666 3.22 29.44 15.42
C VAL A 666 4.58 29.89 14.87
N LEU A 667 5.01 29.37 13.71
CA LEU A 667 6.29 29.74 13.09
C LEU A 667 6.36 31.20 12.61
N ARG A 668 5.20 31.83 12.34
CA ARG A 668 5.08 33.24 11.95
C ARG A 668 4.88 34.17 13.14
N HIS A 669 4.75 33.65 14.36
CA HIS A 669 4.51 34.45 15.54
C HIS A 669 5.72 35.36 15.83
N PRO A 670 5.53 36.64 16.23
CA PRO A 670 6.63 37.56 16.53
C PRO A 670 7.67 37.00 17.51
N TRP A 671 7.21 36.24 18.51
CA TRP A 671 8.08 35.57 19.49
C TRP A 671 9.04 34.52 18.88
N ILE A 672 8.67 33.88 17.77
CA ILE A 672 9.53 32.94 17.04
C ILE A 672 10.40 33.67 16.01
N VAL A 673 9.81 34.61 15.28
CA VAL A 673 10.48 35.32 14.18
C VAL A 673 11.57 36.24 14.73
N ASN A 674 11.32 36.97 15.81
CA ASN A 674 12.25 37.92 16.42
C ASN A 674 13.06 37.27 17.55
N ARG A 675 13.36 35.97 17.48
CA ARG A 675 14.03 35.25 18.58
C ARG A 675 15.38 35.84 18.97
N ASP A 676 16.09 36.47 18.04
CA ASP A 676 17.40 37.07 18.26
C ASP A 676 17.33 38.36 19.10
N GLU A 677 16.13 38.90 19.30
CA GLU A 677 15.83 40.06 20.16
C GLU A 677 15.38 39.64 21.56
N LEU A 678 15.11 38.34 21.79
CA LEU A 678 14.62 37.83 23.08
C LEU A 678 15.71 37.88 24.16
N SER A 679 15.22 38.04 25.39
CA SER A 679 16.02 38.09 26.61
C SER A 679 16.86 36.84 26.80
N GLN A 680 18.10 37.04 27.26
CA GLN A 680 19.02 35.97 27.68
C GLN A 680 19.00 35.76 29.21
N SER A 681 18.10 36.45 29.94
CA SER A 681 17.94 36.28 31.37
C SER A 681 17.59 34.84 31.73
N HIS A 682 18.21 34.33 32.79
CA HIS A 682 18.02 32.95 33.24
C HIS A 682 16.69 32.80 33.98
N LEU A 683 15.93 31.79 33.57
CA LEU A 683 14.66 31.41 34.19
C LEU A 683 14.91 30.55 35.45
N VAL A 684 14.18 30.84 36.54
CA VAL A 684 14.25 30.09 37.81
C VAL A 684 13.47 28.78 37.69
N ARG A 685 13.93 27.70 38.34
CA ARG A 685 13.36 26.36 38.14
C ARG A 685 13.03 25.64 39.44
N GLN A 686 11.99 24.81 39.38
CA GLN A 686 11.61 23.88 40.43
C GLN A 686 12.33 22.54 40.28
N ASP A 687 12.15 21.64 41.25
CA ASP A 687 12.72 20.30 41.23
C ASP A 687 12.29 19.50 39.99
N VAL A 688 13.27 18.88 39.32
CA VAL A 688 13.07 18.16 38.05
C VAL A 688 12.05 17.03 38.18
N GLN A 689 12.09 16.27 39.29
CA GLN A 689 11.20 15.12 39.48
C GLN A 689 9.76 15.56 39.70
N LEU A 690 9.55 16.66 40.42
CA LEU A 690 8.23 17.24 40.62
C LEU A 690 7.59 17.64 39.28
N VAL A 691 8.34 18.35 38.44
CA VAL A 691 7.87 18.81 37.12
C VAL A 691 7.55 17.64 36.20
N LYS A 692 8.41 16.61 36.17
CA LYS A 692 8.15 15.39 35.39
C LYS A 692 6.90 14.65 35.86
N GLY A 693 6.73 14.51 37.18
CA GLY A 693 5.56 13.87 37.78
C GLY A 693 4.27 14.58 37.40
N ALA A 694 4.23 15.91 37.54
CA ALA A 694 3.09 16.75 37.15
C ALA A 694 2.80 16.68 35.64
N MET A 695 3.84 16.65 34.80
CA MET A 695 3.71 16.51 33.35
C MET A 695 3.11 15.15 32.97
N ALA A 696 3.63 14.07 33.55
CA ALA A 696 3.11 12.72 33.33
C ALA A 696 1.65 12.59 33.80
N ALA A 697 1.30 13.19 34.94
CA ALA A 697 -0.08 13.26 35.42
C ALA A 697 -1.00 13.99 34.42
N THR A 698 -0.54 15.10 33.85
CA THR A 698 -1.29 15.87 32.84
C THR A 698 -1.59 15.05 31.59
N TYR A 699 -0.58 14.39 31.01
CA TYR A 699 -0.77 13.53 29.83
C TYR A 699 -1.59 12.28 30.15
N SER A 700 -1.45 11.72 31.37
CA SER A 700 -2.27 10.59 31.83
C SER A 700 -3.75 10.97 31.93
N ALA A 701 -4.05 12.16 32.47
CA ALA A 701 -5.41 12.68 32.58
C ALA A 701 -6.07 12.91 31.21
N LEU A 702 -5.32 13.47 30.26
CA LEU A 702 -5.76 13.66 28.86
C LEU A 702 -6.04 12.33 28.15
N ASN A 703 -5.37 11.24 28.54
CA ASN A 703 -5.60 9.91 27.98
C ASN A 703 -6.77 9.14 28.62
N ARG A 704 -7.30 9.58 29.77
CA ARG A 704 -8.43 8.95 30.49
C ARG A 704 -9.81 9.47 30.09
N THR A 705 -9.89 10.58 29.36
CA THR A 705 -11.15 11.08 28.78
C THR A 705 -11.73 9.99 27.88
N PRO A 706 -13.06 9.71 27.90
CA PRO A 706 -13.62 8.60 27.14
C PRO A 706 -13.26 8.75 25.65
N GLN A 707 -12.34 7.90 25.19
CA GLN A 707 -12.04 7.76 23.79
C GLN A 707 -13.34 7.36 23.10
N ALA A 708 -13.68 8.06 22.02
CA ALA A 708 -14.62 7.55 21.03
C ALA A 708 -14.30 6.06 20.79
N PRO A 709 -15.32 5.20 20.65
CA PRO A 709 -15.18 3.75 20.74
C PRO A 709 -13.94 3.25 19.98
N LYS A 710 -13.09 2.51 20.69
CA LYS A 710 -11.91 1.87 20.11
C LYS A 710 -12.38 1.03 18.91
N LEU A 711 -11.97 1.43 17.71
CA LEU A 711 -12.09 0.59 16.54
C LEU A 711 -11.18 -0.62 16.78
N GLU A 712 -11.78 -1.79 16.86
CA GLU A 712 -11.07 -3.05 17.00
C GLU A 712 -10.16 -3.31 15.79
N PRO A 713 -9.15 -4.20 15.91
CA PRO A 713 -8.31 -4.61 14.79
C PRO A 713 -9.17 -5.01 13.57
N VAL A 714 -8.71 -4.72 12.36
CA VAL A 714 -9.48 -4.96 11.11
C VAL A 714 -9.99 -6.40 11.00
N LEU A 715 -9.29 -7.38 11.59
CA LEU A 715 -9.72 -8.79 11.66
C LEU A 715 -10.99 -9.03 12.48
N ALA A 716 -11.32 -8.14 13.41
CA ALA A 716 -12.53 -8.19 14.22
C ALA A 716 -13.74 -7.54 13.54
N SER A 717 -13.53 -6.79 12.46
CA SER A 717 -14.63 -6.29 11.63
C SER A 717 -15.41 -7.47 11.03
N GLY A 718 -16.75 -7.38 11.06
CA GLY A 718 -17.62 -8.38 10.44
C GLY A 718 -17.35 -8.58 8.94
N LEU A 719 -16.64 -7.65 8.27
CA LEU A 719 -16.16 -7.78 6.89
C LEU A 719 -14.99 -8.77 6.80
N ALA A 720 -14.00 -8.65 7.68
CA ALA A 720 -12.81 -9.51 7.71
C ALA A 720 -13.13 -10.91 8.26
N GLN A 721 -13.99 -11.02 9.28
CA GLN A 721 -14.43 -12.32 9.81
C GLN A 721 -15.21 -13.15 8.76
N ARG A 722 -16.05 -12.49 7.94
CA ARG A 722 -16.83 -13.16 6.88
C ARG A 722 -16.00 -13.54 5.64
N ARG A 723 -14.86 -12.87 5.40
CA ARG A 723 -13.94 -13.16 4.28
C ARG A 723 -12.78 -14.10 4.69
N GLY A 724 -12.32 -14.07 5.95
CA GLY A 724 -11.34 -15.02 6.50
C GLY A 724 -11.86 -16.47 6.51
N MET A 725 -13.14 -16.68 6.79
CA MET A 725 -13.81 -17.99 6.64
C MET A 725 -13.97 -18.44 5.18
N LYS A 726 -13.77 -17.55 4.19
CA LYS A 726 -13.86 -17.83 2.74
C LYS A 726 -12.50 -17.91 2.03
N ARG A 727 -11.38 -18.06 2.76
CA ARG A 727 -10.13 -18.60 2.17
C ARG A 727 -10.21 -20.08 1.76
N LEU A 728 -11.43 -20.63 1.64
CA LEU A 728 -11.71 -21.92 1.04
C LEU A 728 -12.22 -21.75 -0.40
N THR A 729 -11.35 -22.16 -1.32
CA THR A 729 -11.67 -22.86 -2.57
C THR A 729 -12.67 -22.19 -3.53
N SER A 730 -12.17 -21.26 -4.34
CA SER A 730 -12.80 -20.99 -5.65
C SER A 730 -12.46 -22.10 -6.64
N THR A 731 -12.99 -23.30 -6.38
CA THR A 731 -13.20 -24.41 -7.35
C THR A 731 -14.06 -25.49 -6.73
N CYS A 732 -15.33 -25.16 -6.46
CA CYS A 732 -16.39 -26.14 -6.62
C CYS A 732 -17.17 -25.74 -7.86
N LEU A 733 -16.69 -26.24 -9.01
CA LEU A 733 -17.44 -26.88 -10.10
C LEU A 733 -16.45 -27.54 -11.07
#